data_AF-A0A423VU85-F1
#
_entry.id   AF-A0A423VU85-F1
#
_cell.length_a   1.000
_cell.length_b   1.000
_cell.length_c   1.000
_cell.angle_alpha   90.00
_cell.angle_beta   90.00
_cell.angle_gamma   90.00
#
_symmetry.space_group_name_H-M   'P 1'
#
loop_
_entity.id
_entity.type
_entity.pdbx_description
1 polymer ?
#
loop_
_entity_poly.entity_id
_entity_poly.type
_entity_poly.pdbx_seq_one_letter_code
_entity_poly.pdbx_strand_id
1 'polypeptide(L)'
;MSNRVKAYTPSWLSKPAPGHTLFAASADDLKSSTFSPFTSKKKSRPGPRRTIARRGTEVFVAVNREIRWGDLVYLKESWIENTGSSHIKKEESNGSFLIYDEAQNGTEDSEGKPAEGYRVIKTPVADEIRQLVISPNSNYLAVLTTHTVHICVLPDSSHLTAQDRSPLKPKFFTLGPTTHVTSKSAVMSSLWHPLGVKGSSVVTVTEDAVVRVWEISPTDRWSFDSPTLAVDLKKLANGISLDQDFSVSTTTNTAFSPDMFDMEVAAASFAARGSGLWSSMTLFVAMRGGDVYALCPLLPQLWAPPPALIPSLSVSIVAKVAAIEDDPAVSPQEKLLAQQQLEWMSDLDNQEPRIIQESLGDQPIEVYRRPSHPGLIPRLQGPFDFEMEPSEDEQDDLDMELADIHVIGRKLETDDLMIGEDELLELDENEQEGLSLTVICLLSTSGQVRICLDMAGIEAKWLPPRTKSKPAAFTDMDDSPCLLTYETIDILDLSEVTPDCWPVFSEDATSRYSFFVTHNSGITEMSLSPWVFRLEGELNGEPDHRSDFRIGLIANATSHYDRIYVEPPPGNSLAACVAIRDPDLGYFILSATPSDPVALILESPEDETPPIKSSSSPSPFYEQTPEQKAPLEVYTPRPAFQPSPAFDQPSYLPQFRQGLMTSKHVALMQQQIRLSPATLKIFTTAHQILSQESGRLNEAVSELFRRCDALRSELKEEITKANDLKGRIDRITGGDDEDSPSDDTRLTRALMERRRKQDELMQRFENLRKKIHQRSSRELSDKERAWGDEVRRYAQSLSESGEGDKGAVAVAGMSKAQQPVKRIQEIKALKDELVGQAAEVQGKDQPSDEGSGGSPAPSVSSLRIPSELRKAKVSQVMGLLDRETALVEALQDRLERLSVG
;
A
#
# COMPACT_ATOMS: atom_id res chain seq x y z
N MET A 1 -2.24 19.46 8.44
CA MET A 1 -2.85 18.14 8.18
C MET A 1 -3.24 18.13 6.72
N SER A 2 -2.29 17.78 5.85
CA SER A 2 -2.63 17.43 4.46
C SER A 2 -3.26 16.05 4.56
N ASN A 3 -4.56 15.96 4.33
CA ASN A 3 -5.30 14.72 4.57
C ASN A 3 -4.97 13.77 3.42
N ARG A 4 -3.92 12.95 3.58
CA ARG A 4 -3.45 12.02 2.54
C ARG A 4 -4.48 10.92 2.25
N VAL A 5 -5.35 10.62 3.22
CA VAL A 5 -6.49 9.73 3.02
C VAL A 5 -7.46 10.39 2.05
N LYS A 6 -7.78 9.72 0.94
CA LYS A 6 -8.77 10.14 -0.06
C LYS A 6 -10.14 9.52 0.16
N ALA A 7 -10.20 8.32 0.72
CA ALA A 7 -11.44 7.66 1.09
C ALA A 7 -11.22 6.62 2.20
N TYR A 8 -12.25 6.37 2.99
CA TYR A 8 -12.30 5.32 4.00
C TYR A 8 -12.92 4.04 3.43
N THR A 9 -13.22 3.06 4.28
CA THR A 9 -13.65 1.71 3.91
C THR A 9 -14.68 1.75 2.78
N PRO A 10 -14.35 1.21 1.59
CA PRO A 10 -15.22 1.32 0.44
C PRO A 10 -16.48 0.49 0.62
N SER A 11 -17.53 0.82 -0.14
CA SER A 11 -18.84 0.18 -0.01
C SER A 11 -18.81 -1.32 -0.31
N TRP A 12 -17.93 -1.78 -1.20
CA TRP A 12 -17.75 -3.20 -1.53
C TRP A 12 -17.07 -4.04 -0.42
N LEU A 13 -16.50 -3.38 0.60
CA LEU A 13 -16.01 -4.01 1.84
C LEU A 13 -16.94 -3.77 3.04
N SER A 14 -17.98 -2.96 2.89
CA SER A 14 -18.95 -2.65 3.94
C SER A 14 -20.19 -3.53 3.85
N LYS A 15 -20.93 -3.75 4.94
CA LYS A 15 -22.21 -4.49 4.90
C LYS A 15 -23.18 -3.84 3.90
N PRO A 16 -23.92 -4.60 3.07
CA PRO A 16 -24.02 -6.06 2.98
C PRO A 16 -23.10 -6.70 1.91
N ALA A 17 -22.03 -6.03 1.50
CA ALA A 17 -21.19 -6.48 0.41
C ALA A 17 -20.47 -7.81 0.71
N PRO A 18 -20.19 -8.63 -0.32
CA PRO A 18 -19.51 -9.90 -0.13
C PRO A 18 -18.11 -9.75 0.48
N GLY A 19 -17.42 -8.64 0.21
CA GLY A 19 -16.10 -8.37 0.80
C GLY A 19 -16.11 -8.22 2.33
N HIS A 20 -17.24 -7.80 2.93
CA HIS A 20 -17.38 -7.72 4.39
C HIS A 20 -17.29 -9.10 5.06
N THR A 21 -17.71 -10.16 4.35
CA THR A 21 -17.70 -11.54 4.88
C THR A 21 -16.29 -12.09 5.14
N LEU A 22 -15.24 -11.43 4.64
CA LEU A 22 -13.85 -11.70 5.04
C LEU A 22 -13.60 -11.38 6.52
N PHE A 23 -14.28 -10.38 7.08
CA PHE A 23 -13.99 -9.82 8.40
C PHE A 23 -15.07 -10.09 9.45
N ALA A 24 -16.29 -10.43 9.05
CA ALA A 24 -17.42 -10.67 9.95
C ALA A 24 -17.14 -11.75 11.02
N ALA A 25 -17.58 -11.61 12.27
CA ALA A 25 -17.39 -12.67 13.27
C ALA A 25 -18.09 -14.00 12.84
N SER A 26 -17.49 -15.17 13.13
CA SER A 26 -18.08 -16.46 12.79
C SER A 26 -19.22 -16.83 13.74
N ALA A 27 -20.28 -17.47 13.25
CA ALA A 27 -21.41 -17.94 14.09
C ALA A 27 -20.99 -18.98 15.15
N ASP A 28 -19.85 -19.66 14.96
CA ASP A 28 -19.28 -20.59 15.94
C ASP A 28 -18.49 -19.88 17.07
N ASP A 29 -18.07 -18.63 16.88
CA ASP A 29 -17.42 -17.81 17.91
C ASP A 29 -18.39 -17.48 19.06
N LEU A 30 -19.67 -17.37 18.74
CA LEU A 30 -20.76 -17.18 19.70
C LEU A 30 -21.07 -18.45 20.53
N LYS A 31 -20.52 -19.62 20.14
CA LYS A 31 -20.74 -20.90 20.82
C LYS A 31 -19.56 -21.32 21.70
N SER A 32 -18.33 -20.90 21.36
CA SER A 32 -17.10 -21.32 22.06
C SER A 32 -16.83 -20.51 23.34
N SER A 33 -17.29 -19.25 23.39
CA SER A 33 -17.34 -18.40 24.60
C SER A 33 -18.15 -19.03 25.75
N THR A 34 -19.05 -19.97 25.44
CA THR A 34 -20.24 -20.26 26.24
C THR A 34 -20.10 -21.45 27.21
N PHE A 35 -19.03 -22.26 27.15
CA PHE A 35 -18.97 -23.51 27.91
C PHE A 35 -18.22 -23.48 29.25
N SER A 36 -17.82 -22.30 29.75
CA SER A 36 -17.20 -22.24 31.08
C SER A 36 -17.44 -20.90 31.81
N PRO A 37 -18.45 -20.84 32.69
CA PRO A 37 -18.63 -19.71 33.60
C PRO A 37 -17.55 -19.64 34.70
N PHE A 38 -16.55 -20.54 34.67
CA PHE A 38 -15.40 -20.56 35.59
C PHE A 38 -14.05 -20.25 34.92
N THR A 39 -13.99 -20.05 33.59
CA THR A 39 -12.73 -19.70 32.89
C THR A 39 -12.77 -18.32 32.21
N SER A 40 -13.81 -17.51 32.42
CA SER A 40 -13.88 -16.11 31.96
C SER A 40 -12.86 -15.17 32.63
N LYS A 41 -11.82 -15.73 33.27
CA LYS A 41 -10.68 -15.03 33.88
C LYS A 41 -9.35 -15.35 33.21
N LYS A 42 -9.28 -16.16 32.15
CA LYS A 42 -8.07 -16.15 31.31
C LYS A 42 -8.18 -14.94 30.40
N LYS A 43 -7.69 -13.78 30.88
CA LYS A 43 -7.30 -12.68 29.98
C LYS A 43 -6.45 -13.31 28.87
N SER A 44 -6.88 -13.12 27.62
CA SER A 44 -6.09 -13.51 26.45
C SER A 44 -4.71 -12.88 26.63
N ARG A 45 -3.64 -13.66 26.49
CA ARG A 45 -2.28 -13.16 26.74
C ARG A 45 -2.04 -11.96 25.81
N PRO A 46 -1.60 -10.80 26.33
CA PRO A 46 -1.27 -9.67 25.46
C PRO A 46 -0.18 -10.12 24.47
N GLY A 47 -0.26 -9.66 23.22
CA GLY A 47 0.65 -10.07 22.17
C GLY A 47 0.26 -9.50 20.81
N PRO A 48 1.18 -9.51 19.84
CA PRO A 48 0.98 -8.91 18.53
C PRO A 48 -0.19 -9.56 17.78
N ARG A 49 -0.94 -8.73 17.03
CA ARG A 49 -2.08 -9.16 16.22
C ARG A 49 -1.83 -8.89 14.74
N ARG A 50 -1.12 -9.81 14.07
CA ARG A 50 -0.85 -9.77 12.62
C ARG A 50 -1.82 -10.71 11.89
N THR A 51 -3.12 -10.45 11.95
CA THR A 51 -4.17 -11.38 11.46
C THR A 51 -4.51 -11.23 9.98
N ILE A 52 -3.82 -10.35 9.24
CA ILE A 52 -4.03 -10.13 7.80
C ILE A 52 -2.69 -10.36 7.10
N ALA A 53 -2.70 -11.18 6.05
CA ALA A 53 -1.57 -11.36 5.14
C ALA A 53 -2.05 -11.20 3.70
N ARG A 54 -1.14 -10.86 2.78
CA ARG A 54 -1.47 -10.61 1.37
C ARG A 54 -0.58 -11.35 0.38
N ARG A 55 -1.10 -11.63 -0.81
CA ARG A 55 -0.39 -12.10 -2.01
C ARG A 55 -0.93 -11.34 -3.22
N GLY A 56 -0.21 -10.32 -3.68
CA GLY A 56 -0.75 -9.41 -4.71
C GLY A 56 -2.07 -8.78 -4.24
N THR A 57 -3.15 -9.04 -4.96
CA THR A 57 -4.53 -8.61 -4.66
C THR A 57 -5.30 -9.54 -3.72
N GLU A 58 -4.76 -10.74 -3.46
CA GLU A 58 -5.37 -11.71 -2.56
C GLU A 58 -5.03 -11.40 -1.09
N VAL A 59 -6.02 -11.58 -0.23
CA VAL A 59 -5.88 -11.40 1.22
C VAL A 59 -6.30 -12.64 1.99
N PHE A 60 -5.55 -12.92 3.05
CA PHE A 60 -5.79 -13.99 4.01
C PHE A 60 -6.08 -13.34 5.36
N VAL A 61 -7.32 -13.46 5.83
CA VAL A 61 -7.79 -12.88 7.09
C VAL A 61 -8.05 -13.99 8.09
N ALA A 62 -7.30 -13.99 9.19
CA ALA A 62 -7.54 -14.90 10.31
C ALA A 62 -8.72 -14.40 11.15
N VAL A 63 -9.75 -15.24 11.27
CA VAL A 63 -10.89 -15.03 12.15
C VAL A 63 -10.96 -16.21 13.11
N ASN A 64 -10.49 -15.98 14.33
CA ASN A 64 -10.34 -17.00 15.37
C ASN A 64 -9.47 -18.19 14.95
N ARG A 65 -10.09 -19.30 14.51
CA ARG A 65 -9.41 -20.54 14.11
C ARG A 65 -9.49 -20.83 12.62
N GLU A 66 -10.14 -19.96 11.85
CA GLU A 66 -10.31 -20.14 10.42
C GLU A 66 -9.59 -19.01 9.68
N ILE A 67 -9.12 -19.31 8.47
CA ILE A 67 -8.54 -18.31 7.58
C ILE A 67 -9.53 -18.11 6.45
N ARG A 68 -9.93 -16.86 6.22
CA ARG A 68 -10.77 -16.48 5.10
C ARG A 68 -9.88 -15.90 4.02
N TRP A 69 -10.01 -16.44 2.82
CA TRP A 69 -9.21 -16.10 1.67
C TRP A 69 -10.12 -15.50 0.62
N GLY A 70 -9.73 -14.34 0.10
CA GLY A 70 -10.41 -13.75 -1.03
C GLY A 70 -9.53 -12.81 -1.82
N ASP A 71 -9.93 -12.59 -3.07
CA ASP A 71 -9.28 -11.66 -3.97
C ASP A 71 -10.10 -10.37 -4.03
N LEU A 72 -9.44 -9.26 -3.66
CA LEU A 72 -10.08 -7.96 -3.55
C LEU A 72 -10.57 -7.42 -4.90
N VAL A 73 -9.91 -7.76 -6.00
CA VAL A 73 -10.34 -7.33 -7.34
C VAL A 73 -11.68 -7.98 -7.70
N TYR A 74 -11.77 -9.31 -7.58
CA TYR A 74 -13.03 -10.03 -7.84
C TYR A 74 -14.16 -9.60 -6.89
N LEU A 75 -13.85 -9.32 -5.62
CA LEU A 75 -14.85 -8.83 -4.65
C LEU A 75 -15.35 -7.42 -5.00
N LYS A 76 -14.48 -6.54 -5.52
CA LYS A 76 -14.86 -5.22 -6.02
C LYS A 76 -15.70 -5.32 -7.28
N GLU A 77 -15.28 -6.11 -8.27
CA GLU A 77 -16.00 -6.31 -9.53
C GLU A 77 -17.37 -6.93 -9.32
N SER A 78 -17.47 -8.00 -8.53
CA SER A 78 -18.75 -8.67 -8.24
C SER A 78 -19.75 -7.75 -7.53
N TRP A 79 -19.29 -6.79 -6.72
CA TRP A 79 -20.16 -5.77 -6.13
C TRP A 79 -20.64 -4.75 -7.17
N ILE A 80 -19.74 -4.29 -8.05
CA ILE A 80 -20.06 -3.33 -9.12
C ILE A 80 -21.05 -3.94 -10.11
N GLU A 81 -20.88 -5.19 -10.52
CA GLU A 81 -21.81 -5.87 -11.44
C GLU A 81 -23.21 -6.04 -10.84
N ASN A 82 -23.29 -6.48 -9.57
CA ASN A 82 -24.57 -6.67 -8.88
C ASN A 82 -25.30 -5.36 -8.64
N THR A 83 -24.59 -4.27 -8.36
CA THR A 83 -25.20 -2.95 -8.16
C THR A 83 -25.52 -2.24 -9.49
N GLY A 84 -24.63 -2.34 -10.48
CA GLY A 84 -24.81 -1.77 -11.83
C GLY A 84 -25.97 -2.39 -12.62
N SER A 85 -26.28 -3.67 -12.41
CA SER A 85 -27.44 -4.32 -13.05
C SER A 85 -28.80 -3.85 -12.49
N SER A 86 -28.83 -3.18 -11.33
CA SER A 86 -30.07 -2.79 -10.66
C SER A 86 -30.71 -1.49 -11.22
N HIS A 87 -29.98 -0.72 -12.02
CA HIS A 87 -30.46 0.57 -12.55
C HIS A 87 -31.15 0.52 -13.93
N ILE A 88 -31.32 -0.66 -14.54
CA ILE A 88 -32.09 -0.83 -15.78
C ILE A 88 -33.44 -1.49 -15.45
N LYS A 89 -34.31 -0.79 -14.72
CA LYS A 89 -35.75 -1.05 -14.81
C LYS A 89 -36.27 -0.37 -16.07
N LYS A 90 -36.42 -1.18 -17.11
CA LYS A 90 -37.18 -0.90 -18.32
C LYS A 90 -38.60 -0.50 -17.91
N GLU A 91 -38.95 0.78 -18.01
CA GLU A 91 -40.33 1.24 -17.86
C GLU A 91 -41.16 0.67 -19.02
N GLU A 92 -41.92 -0.40 -18.76
CA GLU A 92 -43.10 -0.71 -19.54
C GLU A 92 -44.33 -0.27 -18.73
N SER A 93 -45.03 0.69 -19.32
CA SER A 93 -46.29 1.25 -18.85
C SER A 93 -47.36 0.19 -18.64
N ASN A 94 -47.85 0.06 -17.41
CA ASN A 94 -49.29 0.04 -17.12
C ASN A 94 -49.54 0.19 -15.63
N GLY A 95 -50.40 1.14 -15.28
CA GLY A 95 -50.63 1.59 -13.91
C GLY A 95 -51.24 0.53 -13.01
N SER A 96 -50.68 0.41 -11.82
CA SER A 96 -51.41 0.10 -10.60
C SER A 96 -50.57 0.53 -9.39
N PHE A 97 -51.09 1.50 -8.66
CA PHE A 97 -50.61 1.90 -7.33
C PHE A 97 -50.80 0.74 -6.35
N LEU A 98 -49.72 0.12 -5.88
CA LEU A 98 -49.67 -0.80 -4.73
C LEU A 98 -48.35 -0.53 -3.98
N ILE A 99 -48.41 0.10 -2.81
CA ILE A 99 -48.33 -0.53 -1.48
C ILE A 99 -47.06 -1.36 -1.34
N TYR A 100 -46.19 -0.92 -0.43
CA TYR A 100 -45.11 -1.69 0.17
C TYR A 100 -45.64 -3.08 0.54
N ASP A 101 -45.22 -4.10 -0.20
CA ASP A 101 -45.42 -5.51 0.17
C ASP A 101 -44.06 -6.07 0.58
N GLU A 102 -43.88 -6.15 1.90
CA GLU A 102 -43.11 -7.20 2.54
C GLU A 102 -43.50 -8.56 1.95
N ALA A 103 -42.53 -9.47 1.90
CA ALA A 103 -42.71 -10.89 1.58
C ALA A 103 -42.98 -11.25 0.10
N GLN A 104 -41.90 -11.35 -0.69
CA GLN A 104 -41.76 -12.48 -1.60
C GLN A 104 -40.56 -13.34 -1.19
N ASN A 105 -40.90 -14.40 -0.45
CA ASN A 105 -40.26 -15.70 -0.42
C ASN A 105 -38.84 -15.75 -0.97
N GLY A 106 -37.88 -15.61 -0.04
CA GLY A 106 -36.65 -16.36 -0.13
C GLY A 106 -36.99 -17.83 -0.33
N THR A 107 -36.77 -18.33 -1.53
CA THR A 107 -36.33 -19.71 -1.66
C THR A 107 -35.06 -19.82 -0.84
N GLU A 108 -35.13 -20.63 0.21
CA GLU A 108 -34.12 -20.96 1.22
C GLU A 108 -32.79 -21.53 0.66
N ASP A 109 -32.54 -21.40 -0.65
CA ASP A 109 -31.39 -21.95 -1.38
C ASP A 109 -30.26 -20.93 -1.66
N SER A 110 -30.40 -19.66 -1.22
CA SER A 110 -29.37 -18.62 -1.38
C SER A 110 -28.70 -18.17 -0.07
N GLU A 111 -28.98 -18.82 1.06
CA GLU A 111 -28.39 -18.49 2.37
C GLU A 111 -27.03 -19.15 2.66
N GLY A 112 -26.37 -19.75 1.66
CA GLY A 112 -25.12 -20.48 1.91
C GLY A 112 -24.14 -20.62 0.76
N LYS A 113 -24.34 -19.91 -0.36
CA LYS A 113 -23.34 -19.91 -1.45
C LYS A 113 -22.41 -18.72 -1.23
N PRO A 114 -21.13 -18.94 -0.90
CA PRO A 114 -20.20 -17.83 -0.77
C PRO A 114 -20.07 -17.10 -2.11
N ALA A 115 -19.74 -15.81 -2.05
CA ALA A 115 -19.51 -15.00 -3.24
C ALA A 115 -18.35 -15.54 -4.07
N GLU A 116 -18.33 -15.20 -5.36
CA GLU A 116 -17.20 -15.49 -6.23
C GLU A 116 -15.96 -14.72 -5.75
N GLY A 117 -14.78 -15.35 -5.77
CA GLY A 117 -13.58 -14.74 -5.18
C GLY A 117 -13.46 -14.87 -3.66
N TYR A 118 -14.31 -15.66 -2.99
CA TYR A 118 -14.22 -15.93 -1.54
C TYR A 118 -14.19 -17.44 -1.23
N ARG A 119 -13.27 -17.85 -0.36
CA ARG A 119 -13.17 -19.21 0.20
C ARG A 119 -12.78 -19.18 1.68
N VAL A 120 -13.26 -20.18 2.42
CA VAL A 120 -12.82 -20.45 3.80
C VAL A 120 -11.80 -21.58 3.80
N ILE A 121 -10.65 -21.34 4.42
CA ILE A 121 -9.58 -22.31 4.67
C ILE A 121 -9.72 -22.83 6.10
N LYS A 122 -10.02 -24.12 6.23
CA LYS A 122 -10.05 -24.78 7.55
C LYS A 122 -8.65 -25.08 8.03
N THR A 123 -8.33 -24.63 9.24
CA THR A 123 -7.02 -24.86 9.84
C THR A 123 -7.08 -25.93 10.94
N PRO A 124 -5.96 -26.61 11.23
CA PRO A 124 -5.88 -27.60 12.31
C PRO A 124 -5.59 -26.97 13.70
N VAL A 125 -5.61 -25.64 13.82
CA VAL A 125 -5.19 -24.95 15.05
C VAL A 125 -6.16 -25.18 16.21
N ALA A 126 -5.61 -25.33 17.42
CA ALA A 126 -6.39 -25.54 18.63
C ALA A 126 -6.81 -24.22 19.33
N ASP A 127 -6.09 -23.14 19.06
CA ASP A 127 -6.25 -21.83 19.72
C ASP A 127 -6.40 -20.72 18.66
N GLU A 128 -6.74 -19.50 19.10
CA GLU A 128 -6.87 -18.33 18.23
C GLU A 128 -5.56 -18.03 17.48
N ILE A 129 -5.68 -17.75 16.18
CA ILE A 129 -4.57 -17.34 15.31
C ILE A 129 -4.22 -15.88 15.64
N ARG A 130 -2.95 -15.64 15.98
CA ARG A 130 -2.41 -14.31 16.32
C ARG A 130 -1.63 -13.67 15.19
N GLN A 131 -0.89 -14.46 14.43
CA GLN A 131 -0.04 -13.95 13.35
C GLN A 131 -0.14 -14.83 12.10
N LEU A 132 -0.18 -14.16 10.94
CA LEU A 132 -0.09 -14.71 9.61
C LEU A 132 1.13 -14.08 8.92
N VAL A 133 2.08 -14.90 8.49
CA VAL A 133 3.30 -14.40 7.82
C VAL A 133 3.50 -15.15 6.51
N ILE A 134 3.35 -14.43 5.40
CA ILE A 134 3.51 -14.99 4.06
C ILE A 134 4.99 -15.14 3.70
N SER A 135 5.33 -16.22 2.99
CA SER A 135 6.69 -16.42 2.45
C SER A 135 7.03 -15.40 1.37
N PRO A 136 8.32 -15.05 1.16
CA PRO A 136 8.74 -14.12 0.10
C PRO A 136 8.21 -14.47 -1.30
N ASN A 137 8.20 -15.78 -1.64
CA ASN A 137 7.71 -16.26 -2.93
C ASN A 137 6.18 -16.53 -2.94
N SER A 138 5.46 -16.17 -1.89
CA SER A 138 4.00 -16.34 -1.75
C SER A 138 3.47 -17.76 -1.96
N ASN A 139 4.30 -18.77 -1.62
CA ASN A 139 3.96 -20.20 -1.73
C ASN A 139 3.55 -20.83 -0.39
N TYR A 140 4.05 -20.28 0.71
CA TYR A 140 3.77 -20.77 2.06
C TYR A 140 3.20 -19.65 2.92
N LEU A 141 2.35 -20.04 3.87
CA LEU A 141 1.81 -19.15 4.88
C LEU A 141 2.09 -19.75 6.26
N ALA A 142 2.87 -19.04 7.07
CA ALA A 142 3.07 -19.39 8.47
C ALA A 142 1.87 -18.89 9.29
N VAL A 143 1.23 -19.80 9.99
CA VAL A 143 0.04 -19.58 10.83
C VAL A 143 0.41 -19.82 12.28
N LEU A 144 0.41 -18.74 13.07
CA LEU A 144 0.86 -18.76 14.46
C LEU A 144 -0.32 -18.56 15.40
N THR A 145 -0.38 -19.39 16.44
CA THR A 145 -1.11 -19.09 17.66
C THR A 145 -0.15 -18.51 18.70
N THR A 146 -0.57 -18.41 19.96
CA THR A 146 0.31 -17.99 21.06
C THR A 146 1.54 -18.91 21.25
N HIS A 147 1.43 -20.20 20.97
CA HIS A 147 2.49 -21.19 21.24
C HIS A 147 2.78 -22.16 20.08
N THR A 148 1.88 -22.27 19.09
CA THR A 148 1.98 -23.27 18.02
C THR A 148 2.19 -22.59 16.68
N VAL A 149 2.97 -23.24 15.80
CA VAL A 149 3.26 -22.75 14.46
C VAL A 149 2.88 -23.82 13.45
N HIS A 150 2.12 -23.43 12.42
CA HIS A 150 1.72 -24.30 11.33
C HIS A 150 2.10 -23.66 9.99
N ILE A 151 2.64 -24.44 9.06
CA ILE A 151 2.91 -24.00 7.70
C ILE A 151 1.80 -24.51 6.78
N CYS A 152 1.06 -23.58 6.20
CA CYS A 152 0.09 -23.85 5.15
C CYS A 152 0.79 -23.79 3.79
N VAL A 153 0.62 -24.82 2.96
CA VAL A 153 0.95 -24.73 1.53
C VAL A 153 -0.20 -24.00 0.84
N LEU A 154 0.08 -22.81 0.32
CA LEU A 154 -0.96 -21.97 -0.27
C LEU A 154 -1.53 -22.65 -1.52
N PRO A 155 -2.87 -22.70 -1.66
CA PRO A 155 -3.51 -23.21 -2.86
C PRO A 155 -3.30 -22.25 -4.04
N ASP A 156 -3.47 -22.81 -5.24
CA ASP A 156 -3.50 -22.03 -6.48
C ASP A 156 -4.75 -21.13 -6.55
N SER A 157 -4.58 -19.93 -7.08
CA SER A 157 -5.60 -18.87 -7.18
C SER A 157 -6.84 -19.31 -7.95
N SER A 158 -6.71 -20.30 -8.84
CA SER A 158 -7.82 -20.92 -9.58
C SER A 158 -8.93 -21.49 -8.67
N HIS A 159 -8.63 -21.78 -7.41
CA HIS A 159 -9.63 -22.24 -6.43
C HIS A 159 -10.64 -21.16 -6.00
N LEU A 160 -10.32 -19.87 -6.20
CA LEU A 160 -11.24 -18.75 -5.91
C LEU A 160 -12.29 -18.56 -7.00
N THR A 161 -11.97 -18.92 -8.25
CA THR A 161 -12.86 -18.84 -9.42
C THR A 161 -13.54 -20.18 -9.73
N ALA A 162 -13.19 -21.25 -9.01
CA ALA A 162 -13.79 -22.56 -9.17
C ALA A 162 -15.29 -22.58 -8.82
N GLN A 163 -16.06 -23.43 -9.51
CA GLN A 163 -17.50 -23.62 -9.25
C GLN A 163 -17.77 -24.29 -7.89
N ASP A 164 -16.84 -25.14 -7.44
CA ASP A 164 -16.87 -25.62 -6.06
C ASP A 164 -16.57 -24.44 -5.13
N ARG A 165 -17.34 -24.34 -4.05
CA ARG A 165 -17.31 -23.24 -3.10
C ARG A 165 -17.27 -23.73 -1.65
N SER A 166 -17.01 -25.03 -1.47
CA SER A 166 -16.90 -25.65 -0.16
C SER A 166 -15.67 -25.15 0.63
N PRO A 167 -15.61 -25.30 1.97
CA PRO A 167 -14.40 -24.95 2.71
C PRO A 167 -13.20 -25.79 2.26
N LEU A 168 -12.09 -25.13 1.91
CA LEU A 168 -10.88 -25.79 1.45
C LEU A 168 -10.09 -26.35 2.64
N LYS A 169 -9.49 -27.52 2.43
CA LYS A 169 -8.54 -28.14 3.37
C LYS A 169 -7.17 -28.25 2.70
N PRO A 170 -6.42 -27.14 2.58
CA PRO A 170 -5.07 -27.19 2.06
C PRO A 170 -4.15 -28.00 2.99
N LYS A 171 -2.97 -28.33 2.50
CA LYS A 171 -2.00 -29.13 3.26
C LYS A 171 -1.36 -28.25 4.34
N PHE A 172 -1.58 -28.62 5.60
CA PHE A 172 -0.93 -28.02 6.76
C PHE A 172 0.14 -28.96 7.33
N PHE A 173 1.28 -28.39 7.69
CA PHE A 173 2.33 -29.05 8.43
C PHE A 173 2.52 -28.35 9.77
N THR A 174 2.55 -29.11 10.87
CA THR A 174 2.88 -28.57 12.18
C THR A 174 4.39 -28.39 12.28
N LEU A 175 4.85 -27.18 12.59
CA LEU A 175 6.27 -26.88 12.76
C LEU A 175 6.68 -27.15 14.21
N GLY A 176 7.65 -28.04 14.39
CA GLY A 176 8.16 -28.47 15.68
C GLY A 176 7.08 -29.02 16.62
N PRO A 177 6.49 -30.21 16.35
CA PRO A 177 5.40 -30.76 17.16
C PRO A 177 5.75 -30.98 18.65
N THR A 178 7.04 -31.07 18.99
CA THR A 178 7.56 -31.16 20.37
C THR A 178 8.22 -29.88 20.85
N THR A 179 8.30 -28.86 20.00
CA THR A 179 9.02 -27.60 20.24
C THR A 179 8.04 -26.46 20.45
N HIS A 180 7.14 -26.23 19.49
CA HIS A 180 6.11 -25.20 19.54
C HIS A 180 4.81 -25.80 20.06
N VAL A 181 4.72 -25.94 21.39
CA VAL A 181 3.62 -26.55 22.11
C VAL A 181 3.21 -25.65 23.27
N THR A 182 1.95 -25.70 23.67
CA THR A 182 1.39 -24.93 24.80
C THR A 182 2.05 -25.21 26.16
N SER A 183 2.87 -26.25 26.28
CA SER A 183 3.65 -26.56 27.49
C SER A 183 5.05 -25.94 27.51
N LYS A 184 5.47 -25.28 26.41
CA LYS A 184 6.77 -24.62 26.26
C LYS A 184 6.57 -23.10 26.11
N SER A 185 7.67 -22.37 25.96
CA SER A 185 7.68 -20.91 25.78
C SER A 185 6.84 -20.47 24.58
N ALA A 186 6.23 -19.27 24.68
CA ALA A 186 5.41 -18.71 23.61
C ALA A 186 6.25 -18.29 22.40
N VAL A 187 5.63 -18.25 21.23
CA VAL A 187 6.28 -17.81 19.99
C VAL A 187 5.97 -16.33 19.79
N MET A 188 7.02 -15.51 19.77
CA MET A 188 6.87 -14.05 19.66
C MET A 188 7.00 -13.58 18.22
N SER A 189 7.95 -14.15 17.47
CA SER A 189 8.14 -13.80 16.05
C SER A 189 8.40 -15.04 15.20
N SER A 190 7.86 -15.02 13.98
CA SER A 190 8.19 -15.96 12.91
C SER A 190 8.47 -15.17 11.65
N LEU A 191 9.70 -15.25 11.18
CA LEU A 191 10.19 -14.51 10.03
C LEU A 191 10.63 -15.49 8.95
N TRP A 192 10.49 -15.12 7.69
CA TRP A 192 11.16 -15.84 6.62
C TRP A 192 12.56 -15.27 6.46
N HIS A 193 13.55 -16.15 6.34
CA HIS A 193 14.92 -15.71 6.12
C HIS A 193 15.03 -15.03 4.75
N PRO A 194 15.54 -13.78 4.65
CA PRO A 194 15.58 -13.04 3.38
C PRO A 194 16.35 -13.77 2.27
N LEU A 195 17.43 -14.45 2.65
CA LEU A 195 18.29 -15.25 1.76
C LEU A 195 17.91 -16.74 1.73
N GLY A 196 16.73 -17.12 2.23
CA GLY A 196 16.28 -18.51 2.20
C GLY A 196 16.04 -18.99 0.78
N VAL A 197 16.51 -20.20 0.45
CA VAL A 197 16.31 -20.77 -0.89
C VAL A 197 14.82 -20.86 -1.20
N LYS A 198 14.37 -20.17 -2.26
CA LYS A 198 12.95 -20.10 -2.67
C LYS A 198 11.99 -19.64 -1.55
N GLY A 199 12.50 -18.90 -0.57
CA GLY A 199 11.72 -18.50 0.60
C GLY A 199 11.20 -19.70 1.41
N SER A 200 11.98 -20.80 1.51
CA SER A 200 11.61 -21.99 2.29
C SER A 200 12.28 -22.05 3.68
N SER A 201 13.01 -21.01 4.08
CA SER A 201 13.68 -20.96 5.38
C SER A 201 12.90 -20.07 6.33
N VAL A 202 12.43 -20.62 7.44
CA VAL A 202 11.70 -19.91 8.50
C VAL A 202 12.58 -19.79 9.72
N VAL A 203 12.57 -18.63 10.37
CA VAL A 203 13.21 -18.38 11.66
C VAL A 203 12.13 -18.10 12.69
N THR A 204 12.09 -18.89 13.75
CA THR A 204 11.16 -18.67 14.87
C THR A 204 11.94 -18.22 16.10
N VAL A 205 11.43 -17.19 16.77
CA VAL A 205 11.97 -16.68 18.02
C VAL A 205 10.93 -16.83 19.12
N THR A 206 11.30 -17.49 20.21
CA THR A 206 10.45 -17.67 21.38
C THR A 206 10.75 -16.62 22.44
N GLU A 207 9.78 -16.38 23.32
CA GLU A 207 9.85 -15.41 24.43
C GLU A 207 11.07 -15.63 25.33
N ASP A 208 11.53 -16.87 25.47
CA ASP A 208 12.70 -17.23 26.28
C ASP A 208 14.03 -17.05 25.51
N ALA A 209 14.09 -16.14 24.54
CA ALA A 209 15.27 -15.82 23.74
C ALA A 209 15.93 -17.05 23.09
N VAL A 210 15.12 -17.90 22.45
CA VAL A 210 15.63 -19.03 21.66
C VAL A 210 15.30 -18.85 20.19
N VAL A 211 16.35 -18.79 19.36
CA VAL A 211 16.26 -18.63 17.91
C VAL A 211 16.40 -20.00 17.25
N ARG A 212 15.47 -20.34 16.36
CA ARG A 212 15.50 -21.60 15.59
C ARG A 212 15.32 -21.33 14.11
N VAL A 213 16.17 -21.93 13.29
CA VAL A 213 16.12 -21.89 11.83
C VAL A 213 15.57 -23.22 11.32
N TRP A 214 14.55 -23.15 10.48
CA TRP A 214 13.83 -24.28 9.90
C TRP A 214 13.92 -24.20 8.38
N GLU A 215 14.52 -25.19 7.75
CA GLU A 215 14.60 -25.26 6.28
C GLU A 215 13.57 -26.24 5.77
N ILE A 216 12.41 -25.72 5.40
CA ILE A 216 11.24 -26.55 5.11
C ILE A 216 11.29 -27.10 3.68
N SER A 217 10.93 -28.38 3.53
CA SER A 217 10.76 -29.01 2.23
C SER A 217 9.49 -29.85 2.25
N PRO A 218 8.53 -29.66 1.34
CA PRO A 218 7.29 -30.43 1.34
C PRO A 218 7.49 -31.93 1.04
N THR A 219 8.68 -32.29 0.53
CA THR A 219 9.09 -33.66 0.24
C THR A 219 9.65 -34.38 1.46
N ASP A 220 10.26 -33.64 2.40
CA ASP A 220 10.83 -34.18 3.62
C ASP A 220 9.96 -33.78 4.81
N ARG A 221 9.37 -34.75 5.51
CA ARG A 221 8.58 -34.42 6.70
C ARG A 221 9.45 -34.00 7.89
N TRP A 222 10.69 -34.50 7.95
CA TRP A 222 11.59 -34.25 9.07
C TRP A 222 12.01 -32.77 9.15
N SER A 223 12.00 -32.07 8.02
CA SER A 223 12.26 -30.63 7.98
C SER A 223 11.26 -29.79 8.78
N PHE A 224 10.06 -30.33 9.04
CA PHE A 224 9.06 -29.68 9.90
C PHE A 224 9.17 -30.11 11.36
N ASP A 225 9.79 -31.25 11.65
CA ASP A 225 9.86 -31.80 13.01
C ASP A 225 11.04 -31.21 13.82
N SER A 226 12.20 -31.04 13.18
CA SER A 226 13.41 -30.52 13.82
C SER A 226 14.04 -29.35 13.07
N PRO A 227 14.53 -28.30 13.78
CA PRO A 227 15.22 -27.18 13.16
C PRO A 227 16.64 -27.59 12.70
N THR A 228 17.17 -26.90 11.68
CA THR A 228 18.55 -27.10 11.20
C THR A 228 19.58 -26.40 12.08
N LEU A 229 19.18 -25.29 12.73
CA LEU A 229 19.97 -24.59 13.73
C LEU A 229 19.06 -24.16 14.89
N ALA A 230 19.51 -24.35 16.11
CA ALA A 230 18.83 -23.87 17.32
C ALA A 230 19.84 -23.25 18.26
N VAL A 231 19.65 -21.98 18.59
CA VAL A 231 20.57 -21.16 19.39
C VAL A 231 19.82 -20.61 20.60
N ASP A 232 20.32 -20.92 21.80
CA ASP A 232 19.86 -20.34 23.06
C ASP A 232 20.66 -19.07 23.36
N LEU A 233 20.03 -17.90 23.21
CA LEU A 233 20.72 -16.61 23.32
C LEU A 233 21.23 -16.36 24.74
N LYS A 234 20.57 -16.90 25.77
CA LYS A 234 21.00 -16.78 27.17
C LYS A 234 22.32 -17.51 27.42
N LYS A 235 22.51 -18.66 26.77
CA LYS A 235 23.79 -19.38 26.81
C LYS A 235 24.87 -18.66 26.00
N LEU A 236 24.48 -18.09 24.86
CA LEU A 236 25.39 -17.38 23.97
C LEU A 236 25.88 -16.05 24.56
N ALA A 237 25.02 -15.34 25.28
CA ALA A 237 25.37 -14.11 26.01
C ALA A 237 26.48 -14.36 27.05
N ASN A 238 26.43 -15.51 27.72
CA ASN A 238 27.45 -15.95 28.68
C ASN A 238 28.62 -16.73 28.04
N GLY A 239 28.65 -16.82 26.71
CA GLY A 239 29.60 -17.62 25.96
C GLY A 239 30.98 -16.98 25.88
N ILE A 240 32.04 -17.76 26.14
CA ILE A 240 33.44 -17.26 26.13
C ILE A 240 34.22 -17.74 24.90
N SER A 241 33.82 -18.88 24.31
CA SER A 241 34.53 -19.49 23.19
C SER A 241 33.59 -20.15 22.21
N LEU A 242 33.96 -20.15 20.93
CA LEU A 242 33.17 -20.72 19.83
C LEU A 242 32.86 -22.23 19.96
N ASP A 243 33.69 -22.99 20.70
CA ASP A 243 33.52 -24.44 20.87
C ASP A 243 32.46 -24.83 21.93
N GLN A 244 31.81 -23.86 22.58
CA GLN A 244 30.81 -24.13 23.61
C GLN A 244 29.47 -24.57 23.02
N ASP A 245 28.69 -25.31 23.79
CA ASP A 245 27.37 -25.77 23.37
C ASP A 245 26.31 -24.69 23.62
N PHE A 246 25.94 -24.00 22.54
CA PHE A 246 24.85 -23.02 22.53
C PHE A 246 23.51 -23.62 22.08
N SER A 247 23.44 -24.94 21.91
CA SER A 247 22.21 -25.62 21.50
C SER A 247 21.18 -25.68 22.62
N VAL A 248 19.92 -25.87 22.24
CA VAL A 248 18.79 -25.87 23.16
C VAL A 248 18.68 -27.23 23.85
N SER A 249 18.56 -27.22 25.18
CA SER A 249 18.30 -28.45 25.93
C SER A 249 16.88 -28.95 25.65
N THR A 250 16.73 -30.24 25.37
CA THR A 250 15.42 -30.90 25.19
C THR A 250 14.64 -31.09 26.49
N THR A 251 15.25 -30.82 27.65
CA THR A 251 14.63 -31.01 28.96
C THR A 251 13.61 -29.90 29.28
N THR A 252 12.46 -30.28 29.84
CA THR A 252 11.30 -29.37 30.02
C THR A 252 11.30 -28.56 31.32
N ASN A 253 12.26 -28.76 32.22
CA ASN A 253 12.31 -28.03 33.49
C ASN A 253 12.94 -26.65 33.28
N THR A 254 12.16 -25.60 33.56
CA THR A 254 12.66 -24.23 33.63
C THR A 254 13.49 -24.06 34.90
N ALA A 255 14.76 -23.68 34.74
CA ALA A 255 15.59 -23.22 35.86
C ALA A 255 15.35 -21.72 36.07
N PHE A 256 15.52 -21.23 37.30
CA PHE A 256 15.47 -19.80 37.59
C PHE A 256 16.80 -19.15 37.18
N SER A 257 16.75 -18.15 36.31
CA SER A 257 17.87 -17.27 35.91
C SER A 257 17.36 -15.83 35.91
N PRO A 258 18.18 -14.82 36.26
CA PRO A 258 17.82 -13.41 36.05
C PRO A 258 17.47 -13.10 34.58
N ASP A 259 18.13 -13.78 33.63
CA ASP A 259 17.84 -13.65 32.19
C ASP A 259 16.41 -14.06 31.80
N MET A 260 15.61 -14.62 32.72
CA MET A 260 14.21 -14.92 32.47
C MET A 260 13.35 -13.65 32.32
N PHE A 261 13.77 -12.53 32.93
CA PHE A 261 13.09 -11.24 32.77
C PHE A 261 13.88 -10.29 31.85
N ASP A 262 15.22 -10.26 31.97
CA ASP A 262 16.04 -9.35 31.16
C ASP A 262 16.04 -9.73 29.67
N MET A 263 16.07 -11.03 29.35
CA MET A 263 16.06 -11.54 27.98
C MET A 263 14.68 -12.08 27.57
N GLU A 264 13.59 -11.39 27.93
CA GLU A 264 12.26 -11.66 27.38
C GLU A 264 12.15 -11.01 25.99
N VAL A 265 11.96 -11.81 24.94
CA VAL A 265 11.88 -11.27 23.56
C VAL A 265 10.51 -10.63 23.31
N ALA A 266 10.50 -9.38 22.85
CA ALA A 266 9.30 -8.72 22.35
C ALA A 266 9.06 -9.04 20.87
N ALA A 267 10.07 -8.77 20.04
CA ALA A 267 10.02 -9.00 18.61
C ALA A 267 11.43 -9.20 18.02
N ALA A 268 11.48 -9.74 16.81
CA ALA A 268 12.69 -9.85 16.02
C ALA A 268 12.43 -9.43 14.57
N SER A 269 13.46 -8.95 13.88
CA SER A 269 13.35 -8.52 12.48
C SER A 269 14.66 -8.74 11.72
N PHE A 270 14.54 -8.99 10.41
CA PHE A 270 15.65 -8.97 9.48
C PHE A 270 15.55 -7.73 8.60
N ALA A 271 16.67 -7.25 8.09
CA ALA A 271 16.64 -6.31 6.98
C ALA A 271 16.08 -6.98 5.70
N ALA A 272 15.51 -6.18 4.81
CA ALA A 272 14.99 -6.63 3.51
C ALA A 272 16.07 -7.36 2.67
N ARG A 273 15.61 -8.20 1.72
CA ARG A 273 16.49 -9.03 0.88
C ARG A 273 17.47 -8.21 0.02
N GLY A 274 17.05 -7.05 -0.47
CA GLY A 274 17.89 -6.12 -1.25
C GLY A 274 18.84 -5.26 -0.42
N SER A 275 19.03 -5.56 0.86
CA SER A 275 19.96 -4.80 1.71
C SER A 275 21.41 -5.21 1.44
N GLY A 276 22.33 -4.25 1.49
CA GLY A 276 23.74 -4.46 1.21
C GLY A 276 24.51 -5.14 2.34
N LEU A 277 25.66 -5.72 1.97
CA LEU A 277 26.67 -6.27 2.88
C LEU A 277 26.08 -7.29 3.90
N TRP A 278 26.28 -7.06 5.19
CA TRP A 278 25.88 -7.98 6.25
C TRP A 278 24.40 -7.86 6.65
N SER A 279 23.68 -6.82 6.21
CA SER A 279 22.35 -6.48 6.72
C SER A 279 21.32 -7.61 6.52
N SER A 280 21.25 -8.25 5.34
CA SER A 280 20.28 -9.32 5.06
C SER A 280 20.56 -10.65 5.79
N MET A 281 21.70 -10.77 6.49
CA MET A 281 22.06 -11.90 7.33
C MET A 281 22.20 -11.53 8.81
N THR A 282 21.83 -10.31 9.18
CA THR A 282 21.77 -9.85 10.57
C THR A 282 20.35 -10.01 11.10
N LEU A 283 20.17 -10.83 12.13
CA LEU A 283 18.92 -10.89 12.90
C LEU A 283 18.99 -9.92 14.05
N PHE A 284 18.08 -8.95 14.08
CA PHE A 284 17.89 -8.06 15.22
C PHE A 284 16.80 -8.61 16.15
N VAL A 285 17.04 -8.52 17.45
CA VAL A 285 16.12 -8.99 18.50
C VAL A 285 15.94 -7.87 19.51
N ALA A 286 14.70 -7.42 19.68
CA ALA A 286 14.32 -6.46 20.72
C ALA A 286 13.77 -7.21 21.93
N MET A 287 14.35 -6.96 23.09
CA MET A 287 13.87 -7.47 24.37
C MET A 287 12.83 -6.52 24.94
N ARG A 288 11.88 -7.08 25.69
CA ARG A 288 10.83 -6.33 26.38
C ARG A 288 11.40 -5.36 27.41
N GLY A 289 12.59 -5.64 27.96
CA GLY A 289 13.27 -4.77 28.93
C GLY A 289 13.96 -3.52 28.36
N GLY A 290 13.94 -3.31 27.03
CA GLY A 290 14.60 -2.16 26.39
C GLY A 290 15.84 -2.53 25.59
N ASP A 291 16.50 -3.65 25.93
CA ASP A 291 17.72 -4.08 25.27
C ASP A 291 17.48 -4.51 23.81
N VAL A 292 18.41 -4.13 22.93
CA VAL A 292 18.49 -4.63 21.55
C VAL A 292 19.73 -5.49 21.39
N TYR A 293 19.60 -6.57 20.62
CA TYR A 293 20.70 -7.46 20.27
C TYR A 293 20.71 -7.76 18.76
N ALA A 294 21.88 -8.13 18.24
CA ALA A 294 22.08 -8.53 16.85
C ALA A 294 22.87 -9.84 16.76
N LEU A 295 22.48 -10.70 15.82
CA LEU A 295 23.21 -11.90 15.43
C LEU A 295 23.62 -11.82 13.97
N CYS A 296 24.93 -11.77 13.71
CA CYS A 296 25.48 -11.68 12.35
C CYS A 296 26.78 -12.50 12.22
N PRO A 297 26.90 -13.40 11.22
CA PRO A 297 25.91 -13.75 10.20
C PRO A 297 25.05 -14.94 10.63
N LEU A 298 23.73 -14.77 10.67
CA LEU A 298 22.78 -15.87 10.86
C LEU A 298 22.33 -16.36 9.48
N LEU A 299 22.70 -17.58 9.11
CA LEU A 299 22.33 -18.18 7.82
C LEU A 299 21.71 -19.58 7.98
N PRO A 300 20.74 -19.94 7.11
CA PRO A 300 20.32 -21.33 6.91
C PRO A 300 21.46 -22.15 6.29
N GLN A 301 21.37 -23.48 6.34
CA GLN A 301 22.35 -24.39 5.74
C GLN A 301 22.49 -24.18 4.24
N LEU A 302 21.38 -23.92 3.55
CA LEU A 302 21.35 -23.51 2.15
C LEU A 302 20.76 -22.11 2.03
N TRP A 303 21.42 -21.24 1.27
CA TRP A 303 21.02 -19.85 1.10
C TRP A 303 21.25 -19.37 -0.34
N ALA A 304 20.48 -18.36 -0.75
CA ALA A 304 20.46 -17.80 -2.10
C ALA A 304 20.69 -16.28 -2.06
N PRO A 305 21.93 -15.81 -2.21
CA PRO A 305 22.27 -14.39 -2.25
C PRO A 305 21.80 -13.70 -3.56
N PRO A 306 21.47 -12.40 -3.52
CA PRO A 306 21.45 -11.56 -4.71
C PRO A 306 22.83 -11.52 -5.40
N PRO A 307 22.90 -11.38 -6.74
CA PRO A 307 24.17 -11.46 -7.49
C PRO A 307 25.26 -10.49 -7.00
N ALA A 308 24.89 -9.26 -6.62
CA ALA A 308 25.84 -8.25 -6.15
C ALA A 308 26.24 -8.38 -4.67
N LEU A 309 25.61 -9.27 -3.88
CA LEU A 309 25.86 -9.39 -2.45
C LEU A 309 27.26 -9.97 -2.16
N ILE A 310 27.63 -11.10 -2.76
CA ILE A 310 28.94 -11.75 -2.52
C ILE A 310 30.10 -10.85 -2.99
N PRO A 311 30.08 -10.25 -4.19
CA PRO A 311 31.12 -9.32 -4.62
C PRO A 311 31.27 -8.12 -3.67
N SER A 312 30.16 -7.51 -3.26
CA SER A 312 30.19 -6.36 -2.32
C SER A 312 30.86 -6.71 -0.98
N LEU A 313 30.54 -7.89 -0.43
CA LEU A 313 31.16 -8.40 0.79
C LEU A 313 32.65 -8.69 0.61
N SER A 314 33.02 -9.27 -0.53
CA SER A 314 34.42 -9.62 -0.83
C SER A 314 35.30 -8.37 -0.87
N VAL A 315 34.84 -7.32 -1.56
CA VAL A 315 35.53 -6.03 -1.63
C VAL A 315 35.65 -5.40 -0.23
N SER A 316 34.56 -5.38 0.54
CA SER A 316 34.52 -4.82 1.89
C SER A 316 35.49 -5.54 2.85
N ILE A 317 35.50 -6.87 2.85
CA ILE A 317 36.38 -7.67 3.73
C ILE A 317 37.86 -7.50 3.34
N VAL A 318 38.18 -7.55 2.04
CA VAL A 318 39.56 -7.37 1.58
C VAL A 318 40.07 -5.96 1.88
N ALA A 319 39.25 -4.93 1.67
CA ALA A 319 39.59 -3.56 2.03
C ALA A 319 39.84 -3.41 3.53
N LYS A 320 39.00 -4.03 4.38
CA LYS A 320 39.16 -4.02 5.83
C LYS A 320 40.45 -4.70 6.28
N VAL A 321 40.75 -5.89 5.74
CA VAL A 321 41.99 -6.61 6.06
C VAL A 321 43.20 -5.77 5.66
N ALA A 322 43.21 -5.18 4.47
CA ALA A 322 44.29 -4.34 3.99
C ALA A 322 44.51 -3.08 4.85
N ALA A 323 43.44 -2.47 5.35
CA ALA A 323 43.54 -1.30 6.24
C ALA A 323 44.12 -1.63 7.62
N ILE A 324 43.86 -2.85 8.12
CA ILE A 324 44.18 -3.26 9.49
C ILE A 324 45.52 -4.02 9.61
N GLU A 325 45.95 -4.72 8.56
CA GLU A 325 47.13 -5.61 8.60
C GLU A 325 48.40 -4.83 8.99
N ASP A 326 48.62 -3.67 8.35
CA ASP A 326 49.85 -2.87 8.49
C ASP A 326 49.83 -1.85 9.65
N ASP A 327 48.67 -1.61 10.29
CA ASP A 327 48.57 -0.61 11.36
C ASP A 327 48.91 -1.21 12.74
N PRO A 328 49.99 -0.75 13.42
CA PRO A 328 50.34 -1.20 14.77
C PRO A 328 49.43 -0.65 15.87
N ALA A 329 48.59 0.35 15.60
CA ALA A 329 47.66 0.93 16.57
C ALA A 329 46.37 0.11 16.73
N VAL A 330 46.04 -0.75 15.77
CA VAL A 330 44.81 -1.55 15.78
C VAL A 330 44.89 -2.69 16.79
N SER A 331 43.79 -2.91 17.52
CA SER A 331 43.68 -3.92 18.56
C SER A 331 43.87 -5.35 17.99
N PRO A 332 44.44 -6.28 18.77
CA PRO A 332 44.56 -7.67 18.33
C PRO A 332 43.20 -8.37 18.14
N GLN A 333 42.13 -7.85 18.78
CA GLN A 333 40.76 -8.34 18.63
C GLN A 333 40.18 -7.95 17.26
N GLU A 334 40.36 -6.71 16.80
CA GLU A 334 39.95 -6.27 15.46
C GLU A 334 40.71 -7.02 14.36
N LYS A 335 42.02 -7.25 14.55
CA LYS A 335 42.81 -8.11 13.64
C LYS A 335 42.27 -9.53 13.56
N LEU A 336 41.87 -10.10 14.70
CA LEU A 336 41.26 -11.43 14.76
C LEU A 336 39.92 -11.47 14.02
N LEU A 337 39.08 -10.45 14.20
CA LEU A 337 37.78 -10.34 13.54
C LEU A 337 37.95 -10.24 12.02
N ALA A 338 38.86 -9.40 11.52
CA ALA A 338 39.14 -9.29 10.09
C ALA A 338 39.63 -10.63 9.50
N GLN A 339 40.49 -11.35 10.24
CA GLN A 339 40.94 -12.70 9.88
C GLN A 339 39.77 -13.71 9.82
N GLN A 340 38.85 -13.64 10.79
CA GLN A 340 37.65 -14.51 10.84
C GLN A 340 36.69 -14.25 9.67
N GLN A 341 36.48 -12.99 9.31
CA GLN A 341 35.65 -12.62 8.15
C GLN A 341 36.30 -13.08 6.83
N LEU A 342 37.62 -12.96 6.71
CA LEU A 342 38.36 -13.47 5.56
C LEU A 342 38.30 -15.01 5.47
N GLU A 343 38.41 -15.72 6.60
CA GLU A 343 38.26 -17.17 6.65
C GLU A 343 36.86 -17.60 6.19
N TRP A 344 35.82 -16.90 6.67
CA TRP A 344 34.44 -17.11 6.26
C TRP A 344 34.23 -16.89 4.75
N MET A 345 34.81 -15.82 4.19
CA MET A 345 34.73 -15.53 2.76
C MET A 345 35.51 -16.57 1.94
N SER A 346 36.66 -17.02 2.42
CA SER A 346 37.46 -18.05 1.74
C SER A 346 36.71 -19.38 1.64
N ASP A 347 35.89 -19.74 2.63
CA ASP A 347 35.01 -20.91 2.57
C ASP A 347 33.96 -20.78 1.44
N LEU A 348 33.47 -19.56 1.19
CA LEU A 348 32.55 -19.27 0.08
C LEU A 348 33.24 -19.29 -1.29
N ASP A 349 34.41 -18.66 -1.41
CA ASP A 349 35.18 -18.62 -2.66
C ASP A 349 35.61 -20.02 -3.12
N ASN A 350 35.90 -20.91 -2.17
CA ASN A 350 36.23 -22.31 -2.44
C ASN A 350 35.00 -23.17 -2.78
N GLN A 351 33.79 -22.61 -2.72
CA GLN A 351 32.55 -23.32 -3.00
C GLN A 351 32.04 -23.03 -4.42
N GLU A 352 31.77 -24.08 -5.19
CA GLU A 352 31.01 -23.94 -6.44
C GLU A 352 29.49 -23.79 -6.14
N PRO A 353 28.83 -22.73 -6.64
CA PRO A 353 27.39 -22.53 -6.44
C PRO A 353 26.57 -23.61 -7.16
N ARG A 354 25.48 -24.03 -6.53
CA ARG A 354 24.48 -24.89 -7.18
C ARG A 354 23.46 -24.02 -7.89
N ILE A 355 23.39 -24.13 -9.22
CA ILE A 355 22.41 -23.39 -10.01
C ILE A 355 21.10 -24.18 -10.03
N ILE A 356 20.01 -23.55 -9.58
CA ILE A 356 18.65 -24.09 -9.65
C ILE A 356 17.84 -23.24 -10.62
N GLN A 357 17.29 -23.88 -11.66
CA GLN A 357 16.36 -23.27 -12.60
C GLN A 357 15.14 -24.19 -12.73
N GLU A 358 13.96 -23.73 -12.32
CA GLU A 358 12.73 -24.56 -12.29
C GLU A 358 11.97 -24.54 -13.62
N SER A 359 11.87 -23.37 -14.25
CA SER A 359 11.08 -23.18 -15.48
C SER A 359 11.96 -22.56 -16.58
N LEU A 360 11.67 -22.88 -17.86
CA LEU A 360 12.25 -22.15 -18.99
C LEU A 360 11.69 -20.72 -19.00
N GLY A 361 12.39 -19.79 -18.36
CA GLY A 361 12.01 -18.38 -18.26
C GLY A 361 12.43 -17.71 -16.94
N ASP A 362 12.58 -18.48 -15.86
CA ASP A 362 13.05 -17.94 -14.57
C ASP A 362 14.56 -17.73 -14.59
N GLN A 363 15.01 -16.65 -13.94
CA GLN A 363 16.44 -16.42 -13.76
C GLN A 363 17.07 -17.54 -12.92
N PRO A 364 18.23 -18.08 -13.33
CA PRO A 364 18.93 -19.10 -12.57
C PRO A 364 19.33 -18.56 -11.19
N ILE A 365 18.96 -19.29 -10.13
CA ILE A 365 19.31 -18.91 -8.76
C ILE A 365 20.56 -19.69 -8.33
N GLU A 366 21.58 -18.98 -7.89
CA GLU A 366 22.76 -19.56 -7.26
C GLU A 366 22.49 -19.90 -5.79
N VAL A 367 22.76 -21.15 -5.42
CA VAL A 367 22.58 -21.65 -4.06
C VAL A 367 23.92 -22.04 -3.46
N TYR A 368 24.25 -21.37 -2.35
CA TYR A 368 25.45 -21.59 -1.58
C TYR A 368 25.13 -22.41 -0.32
N ARG A 369 26.15 -23.03 0.25
CA ARG A 369 26.08 -23.66 1.56
C ARG A 369 26.60 -22.66 2.58
N ARG A 370 26.09 -22.73 3.80
CA ARG A 370 26.64 -21.94 4.89
C ARG A 370 28.10 -22.35 5.15
N PRO A 371 29.03 -21.39 5.26
CA PRO A 371 30.41 -21.64 5.68
C PRO A 371 30.49 -22.36 7.03
N SER A 372 31.49 -23.23 7.18
CA SER A 372 31.75 -23.96 8.42
C SER A 372 32.71 -23.22 9.34
N HIS A 373 33.64 -22.46 8.75
CA HIS A 373 34.63 -21.68 9.46
C HIS A 373 34.24 -20.19 9.46
N PRO A 374 34.50 -19.44 10.55
CA PRO A 374 35.09 -19.86 11.84
C PRO A 374 34.17 -20.72 12.73
N GLY A 375 32.85 -20.63 12.54
CA GLY A 375 31.87 -21.41 13.29
C GLY A 375 30.44 -21.14 12.84
N LEU A 376 29.53 -22.05 13.18
CA LEU A 376 28.13 -22.01 12.72
C LEU A 376 27.27 -20.96 13.46
N ILE A 377 27.66 -20.60 14.68
CA ILE A 377 26.89 -19.72 15.57
C ILE A 377 27.70 -18.42 15.74
N PRO A 378 27.17 -17.28 15.27
CA PRO A 378 27.84 -15.99 15.48
C PRO A 378 27.81 -15.57 16.95
N ARG A 379 28.64 -14.59 17.31
CA ARG A 379 28.60 -13.93 18.62
C ARG A 379 27.31 -13.10 18.72
N LEU A 380 26.65 -13.15 19.88
CA LEU A 380 25.59 -12.22 20.21
C LEU A 380 26.18 -10.83 20.44
N GLN A 381 25.78 -9.86 19.62
CA GLN A 381 26.21 -8.46 19.74
C GLN A 381 25.13 -7.69 20.48
N GLY A 382 25.47 -7.12 21.63
CA GLY A 382 24.56 -6.36 22.48
C GLY A 382 24.73 -6.70 23.97
N PRO A 383 24.01 -6.02 24.88
CA PRO A 383 23.05 -4.95 24.62
C PRO A 383 23.68 -3.77 23.85
N PHE A 384 22.94 -3.16 22.94
CA PHE A 384 23.41 -1.93 22.28
C PHE A 384 23.21 -0.73 23.20
N ASP A 385 24.25 0.10 23.34
CA ASP A 385 24.17 1.35 24.08
C ASP A 385 23.60 2.44 23.16
N PHE A 386 22.51 3.09 23.58
CA PHE A 386 21.88 4.15 22.82
C PHE A 386 22.55 5.50 23.12
N GLU A 387 23.27 6.05 22.15
CA GLU A 387 23.85 7.39 22.25
C GLU A 387 22.75 8.45 22.13
N MET A 388 22.87 9.52 22.91
CA MET A 388 21.95 10.67 22.93
C MET A 388 20.53 10.34 23.41
N GLU A 389 20.34 9.22 24.11
CA GLU A 389 19.04 8.86 24.70
C GLU A 389 18.70 9.74 25.93
N PRO A 390 17.42 10.09 26.16
CA PRO A 390 17.00 10.77 27.39
C PRO A 390 17.38 9.94 28.62
N SER A 391 17.67 10.60 29.74
CA SER A 391 18.06 9.88 30.95
C SER A 391 16.96 8.95 31.45
N GLU A 392 17.34 7.79 32.02
CA GLU A 392 16.38 6.79 32.56
C GLU A 392 15.40 7.39 33.56
N ASP A 393 15.83 8.40 34.33
CA ASP A 393 14.99 9.11 35.31
C ASP A 393 13.87 9.96 34.66
N GLU A 394 13.96 10.24 33.36
CA GLU A 394 13.02 11.06 32.59
C GLU A 394 12.04 10.22 31.74
N GLN A 395 12.27 8.90 31.63
CA GLN A 395 11.44 7.99 30.82
C GLN A 395 10.43 7.23 31.69
N ASP A 396 9.20 7.08 31.20
CA ASP A 396 8.22 6.20 31.86
C ASP A 396 8.58 4.73 31.63
N ASP A 397 8.24 3.84 32.57
CA ASP A 397 8.48 2.39 32.45
C ASP A 397 7.93 1.80 31.12
N LEU A 398 6.82 2.35 30.61
CA LEU A 398 6.19 1.93 29.36
C LEU A 398 6.93 2.42 28.10
N ASP A 399 7.74 3.48 28.22
CA ASP A 399 8.58 3.96 27.13
C ASP A 399 9.80 3.05 26.95
N MET A 400 10.37 2.57 28.06
CA MET A 400 11.47 1.58 28.05
C MET A 400 11.01 0.21 27.55
N GLU A 401 9.74 -0.15 27.79
CA GLU A 401 9.20 -1.47 27.42
C GLU A 401 8.94 -1.60 25.91
N LEU A 402 9.85 -2.26 25.19
CA LEU A 402 9.71 -2.47 23.74
C LEU A 402 8.63 -3.50 23.40
N ALA A 403 7.86 -3.19 22.34
CA ALA A 403 6.78 -4.01 21.82
C ALA A 403 7.10 -4.60 20.43
N ASP A 404 7.78 -3.85 19.56
CA ASP A 404 8.12 -4.29 18.20
C ASP A 404 9.43 -3.64 17.68
N ILE A 405 10.02 -4.23 16.63
CA ILE A 405 11.23 -3.73 15.97
C ILE A 405 11.10 -3.82 14.44
N HIS A 406 11.50 -2.76 13.74
CA HIS A 406 11.58 -2.72 12.29
C HIS A 406 12.96 -2.25 11.84
N VAL A 407 13.57 -2.94 10.87
CA VAL A 407 14.95 -2.68 10.46
C VAL A 407 14.99 -2.41 8.96
N ILE A 408 15.47 -1.22 8.60
CA ILE A 408 15.74 -0.83 7.22
C ILE A 408 17.23 -0.99 7.00
N GLY A 409 17.62 -2.08 6.33
CA GLY A 409 19.02 -2.35 6.02
C GLY A 409 19.65 -1.29 5.13
N ARG A 410 20.97 -1.23 5.12
CA ARG A 410 21.70 -0.34 4.22
C ARG A 410 21.45 -0.66 2.75
N LYS A 411 21.54 0.35 1.89
CA LYS A 411 21.50 0.19 0.42
C LYS A 411 22.69 -0.65 -0.07
N LEU A 412 22.47 -1.42 -1.14
CA LEU A 412 23.53 -2.11 -1.86
C LEU A 412 24.18 -1.15 -2.88
N GLU A 413 25.49 -0.94 -2.77
CA GLU A 413 26.26 -0.11 -3.70
C GLU A 413 26.60 -0.90 -4.96
N THR A 414 25.72 -0.83 -5.96
CA THR A 414 25.93 -1.52 -7.25
C THR A 414 26.69 -0.70 -8.28
N ASP A 415 26.68 0.62 -8.15
CA ASP A 415 27.22 1.54 -9.15
C ASP A 415 28.73 1.35 -9.35
N ASP A 416 29.47 1.12 -8.26
CA ASP A 416 30.93 0.88 -8.30
C ASP A 416 31.29 -0.54 -8.74
N LEU A 417 30.40 -1.51 -8.51
CA LEU A 417 30.62 -2.93 -8.84
C LEU A 417 30.39 -3.23 -10.33
N MET A 418 29.52 -2.46 -10.99
CA MET A 418 29.11 -2.69 -12.39
C MET A 418 29.88 -1.83 -13.41
N ILE A 419 30.96 -1.15 -13.01
CA ILE A 419 31.79 -0.35 -13.93
C ILE A 419 32.45 -1.26 -14.96
N GLY A 420 31.85 -1.36 -16.16
CA GLY A 420 32.40 -2.09 -17.30
C GLY A 420 31.58 -3.29 -17.79
N GLU A 421 30.41 -3.57 -17.20
CA GLU A 421 29.46 -4.57 -17.69
C GLU A 421 28.38 -3.92 -18.57
N ASP A 422 28.07 -4.52 -19.73
CA ASP A 422 27.08 -4.00 -20.69
C ASP A 422 25.61 -4.32 -20.27
N GLU A 423 25.42 -5.19 -19.27
CA GLU A 423 24.12 -5.68 -18.80
C GLU A 423 23.79 -5.03 -17.45
N LEU A 424 22.86 -4.07 -17.44
CA LEU A 424 22.34 -3.49 -16.20
C LEU A 424 21.46 -4.54 -15.51
N LEU A 425 21.71 -4.81 -14.23
CA LEU A 425 20.81 -5.62 -13.42
C LEU A 425 19.48 -4.87 -13.28
N GLU A 426 18.38 -5.52 -13.67
CA GLU A 426 17.01 -5.06 -13.38
C GLU A 426 16.78 -5.21 -11.86
N LEU A 427 17.21 -4.21 -11.08
CA LEU A 427 16.82 -4.05 -9.69
C LEU A 427 15.55 -3.21 -9.63
N ASP A 428 14.66 -3.53 -8.69
CA ASP A 428 13.50 -2.68 -8.41
C ASP A 428 13.98 -1.27 -8.06
N GLU A 429 13.29 -0.22 -8.53
CA GLU A 429 13.62 1.19 -8.26
C GLU A 429 13.78 1.45 -6.74
N ASN A 430 13.00 0.73 -5.92
CA ASN A 430 13.04 0.79 -4.46
C ASN A 430 14.30 0.16 -3.82
N GLU A 431 14.98 -0.75 -4.52
CA GLU A 431 16.23 -1.36 -4.07
C GLU A 431 17.44 -0.50 -4.44
N GLN A 432 17.33 0.31 -5.49
CA GLN A 432 18.38 1.22 -5.97
C GLN A 432 18.48 2.53 -5.18
N GLU A 433 17.42 2.98 -4.50
CA GLU A 433 17.44 4.22 -3.72
C GLU A 433 17.48 3.96 -2.21
N GLY A 434 18.34 4.69 -1.49
CA GLY A 434 18.37 4.65 -0.03
C GLY A 434 19.69 5.06 0.61
N LEU A 435 19.70 4.95 1.94
CA LEU A 435 20.80 5.26 2.85
C LEU A 435 21.83 4.12 2.88
N SER A 436 23.10 4.48 2.87
CA SER A 436 24.25 3.62 3.08
C SER A 436 24.42 3.12 4.53
N LEU A 437 23.56 3.56 5.47
CA LEU A 437 23.51 3.12 6.87
C LEU A 437 22.27 2.27 7.15
N THR A 438 22.37 1.40 8.17
CA THR A 438 21.21 0.66 8.67
C THR A 438 20.40 1.55 9.63
N VAL A 439 19.09 1.64 9.41
CA VAL A 439 18.17 2.36 10.30
C VAL A 439 17.36 1.34 11.09
N ILE A 440 17.34 1.48 12.42
CA ILE A 440 16.64 0.60 13.34
C ILE A 440 15.54 1.40 14.01
N CYS A 441 14.29 0.99 13.79
CA CYS A 441 13.11 1.59 14.39
C CYS A 441 12.62 0.71 15.54
N LEU A 442 12.53 1.28 16.73
CA LEU A 442 12.04 0.63 17.95
C LEU A 442 10.69 1.21 18.33
N LEU A 443 9.76 0.37 18.75
CA LEU A 443 8.41 0.77 19.16
C LEU A 443 8.17 0.33 20.59
N SER A 444 7.89 1.27 21.47
CA SER A 444 7.55 1.02 22.87
C SER A 444 6.08 0.65 23.05
N THR A 445 5.74 0.14 24.23
CA THR A 445 4.37 -0.16 24.64
C THR A 445 3.52 1.11 24.78
N SER A 446 4.14 2.24 25.11
CA SER A 446 3.49 3.56 25.12
C SER A 446 3.16 4.11 23.72
N GLY A 447 3.69 3.51 22.65
CA GLY A 447 3.55 4.00 21.28
C GLY A 447 4.58 5.06 20.88
N GLN A 448 5.65 5.22 21.67
CA GLN A 448 6.83 5.98 21.31
C GLN A 448 7.65 5.21 20.26
N VAL A 449 8.08 5.90 19.22
CA VAL A 449 8.97 5.37 18.18
C VAL A 449 10.34 6.00 18.31
N ARG A 450 11.37 5.16 18.45
CA ARG A 450 12.78 5.57 18.46
C ARG A 450 13.43 5.16 17.15
N ILE A 451 14.11 6.11 16.51
CA ILE A 451 14.82 5.91 15.25
C ILE A 451 16.31 5.97 15.54
N CYS A 452 16.98 4.84 15.38
CA CYS A 452 18.40 4.67 15.65
C CYS A 452 19.19 4.44 14.36
N LEU A 453 20.39 5.02 14.27
CA LEU A 453 21.33 4.86 13.17
C LEU A 453 22.51 3.99 13.60
N ASP A 454 22.81 2.98 12.80
CA ASP A 454 24.01 2.17 12.94
C ASP A 454 25.20 2.86 12.24
N MET A 455 25.98 3.62 13.01
CA MET A 455 27.16 4.35 12.53
C MET A 455 28.40 3.46 12.43
N ALA A 456 28.53 2.47 13.31
CA ALA A 456 29.67 1.56 13.34
C ALA A 456 29.59 0.51 12.22
N GLY A 457 28.38 0.15 11.80
CA GLY A 457 28.12 -0.89 10.81
C GLY A 457 28.23 -2.26 11.44
N ILE A 458 27.09 -2.87 11.78
CA ILE A 458 27.04 -4.23 12.32
C ILE A 458 27.57 -5.21 11.28
N GLU A 459 28.53 -6.01 11.74
CA GLU A 459 29.29 -6.91 10.89
C GLU A 459 29.34 -8.32 11.47
N ALA A 460 29.85 -9.26 10.68
CA ALA A 460 30.03 -10.63 11.11
C ALA A 460 31.05 -10.74 12.25
N LYS A 461 30.61 -11.25 13.41
CA LYS A 461 31.44 -11.48 14.60
C LYS A 461 31.23 -12.89 15.15
N TRP A 462 32.31 -13.53 15.59
CA TRP A 462 32.27 -14.81 16.30
C TRP A 462 33.01 -14.72 17.63
N LEU A 463 32.69 -15.63 18.55
CA LEU A 463 33.46 -15.76 19.78
C LEU A 463 34.90 -16.21 19.46
N PRO A 464 35.90 -15.84 20.27
CA PRO A 464 37.28 -16.23 20.02
C PRO A 464 37.49 -17.75 20.14
N PRO A 465 38.42 -18.34 19.37
CA PRO A 465 38.81 -19.74 19.53
C PRO A 465 39.49 -19.98 20.88
N ARG A 466 39.35 -21.18 21.44
CA ARG A 466 39.91 -21.54 22.76
C ARG A 466 41.42 -21.33 22.88
N THR A 467 42.16 -21.33 21.78
CA THR A 467 43.59 -21.08 21.73
C THR A 467 43.96 -19.61 21.96
N LYS A 468 43.04 -18.68 21.66
CA LYS A 468 43.23 -17.23 21.77
C LYS A 468 42.40 -16.58 22.89
N SER A 469 41.65 -17.35 23.70
CA SER A 469 40.70 -16.81 24.71
C SER A 469 41.32 -16.32 26.03
N LYS A 470 42.56 -16.68 26.35
CA LYS A 470 43.18 -16.37 27.67
C LYS A 470 43.63 -14.91 27.88
N PRO A 471 43.99 -14.09 26.86
CA PRO A 471 44.28 -12.68 27.06
C PRO A 471 43.04 -11.76 26.98
N ALA A 472 41.93 -12.21 26.40
CA ALA A 472 40.78 -11.37 26.06
C ALA A 472 39.88 -10.99 27.25
N ALA A 473 39.82 -11.84 28.29
CA ALA A 473 38.93 -11.65 29.43
C ALA A 473 39.22 -10.40 30.31
N PHE A 474 40.34 -9.69 30.09
CA PHE A 474 40.68 -8.46 30.82
C PHE A 474 40.51 -7.17 29.99
N THR A 475 40.18 -7.28 28.70
CA THR A 475 40.04 -6.16 27.75
C THR A 475 38.63 -5.99 27.19
N ASP A 476 37.70 -6.92 27.48
CA ASP A 476 36.32 -6.93 26.96
C ASP A 476 35.37 -5.91 27.65
N MET A 477 35.88 -5.00 28.48
CA MET A 477 35.06 -4.02 29.23
C MET A 477 34.73 -2.73 28.45
N ASP A 478 35.35 -2.49 27.29
CA ASP A 478 35.38 -1.15 26.67
C ASP A 478 34.65 -1.02 25.31
N ASP A 479 34.05 -2.06 24.73
CA ASP A 479 33.34 -1.97 23.43
C ASP A 479 31.93 -2.57 23.50
N SER A 480 31.04 -1.92 24.25
CA SER A 480 29.60 -2.08 24.05
C SER A 480 29.26 -1.49 22.67
N PRO A 481 28.58 -2.24 21.78
CA PRO A 481 28.22 -1.69 20.48
C PRO A 481 27.20 -0.56 20.68
N CYS A 482 27.39 0.57 20.01
CA CYS A 482 26.51 1.72 20.17
C CYS A 482 25.57 1.91 18.97
N LEU A 483 24.40 2.48 19.22
CA LEU A 483 23.46 2.96 18.22
C LEU A 483 23.19 4.44 18.47
N LEU A 484 23.22 5.25 17.42
CA LEU A 484 22.94 6.68 17.55
C LEU A 484 21.43 6.92 17.49
N THR A 485 20.82 7.38 18.58
CA THR A 485 19.41 7.79 18.56
C THR A 485 19.28 9.11 17.83
N TYR A 486 18.68 9.07 16.64
CA TYR A 486 18.45 10.24 15.80
C TYR A 486 17.22 11.03 16.25
N GLU A 487 16.11 10.32 16.49
CA GLU A 487 14.82 10.93 16.80
C GLU A 487 13.96 10.00 17.66
N THR A 488 13.24 10.59 18.62
CA THR A 488 12.23 9.92 19.44
C THR A 488 10.90 10.65 19.27
N ILE A 489 9.85 9.93 18.89
CA ILE A 489 8.55 10.48 18.50
C ILE A 489 7.44 9.81 19.30
N ASP A 490 6.66 10.60 20.03
CA ASP A 490 5.44 10.12 20.68
C ASP A 490 4.25 10.24 19.72
N ILE A 491 3.65 9.10 19.37
CA ILE A 491 2.55 9.05 18.39
C ILE A 491 1.18 9.21 19.06
N LEU A 492 1.10 8.86 20.35
CA LEU A 492 -0.14 8.76 21.10
C LEU A 492 -0.26 9.88 22.13
N ASP A 493 -1.50 10.32 22.36
CA ASP A 493 -1.81 11.17 23.49
C ASP A 493 -1.80 10.33 24.78
N LEU A 494 -1.40 10.94 25.91
CA LEU A 494 -1.34 10.28 27.22
C LEU A 494 -2.65 9.59 27.65
N SER A 495 -3.81 10.05 27.16
CA SER A 495 -5.11 9.42 27.46
C SER A 495 -5.38 8.12 26.70
N GLU A 496 -4.62 7.85 25.64
CA GLU A 496 -4.80 6.69 24.78
C GLU A 496 -3.82 5.55 25.09
N VAL A 497 -2.77 5.83 25.87
CA VAL A 497 -1.78 4.84 26.29
C VAL A 497 -2.45 3.80 27.18
N THR A 498 -2.36 2.53 26.79
CA THR A 498 -2.92 1.41 27.54
C THR A 498 -1.84 0.36 27.84
N PRO A 499 -1.67 -0.06 29.11
CA PRO A 499 -0.54 -0.91 29.51
C PRO A 499 -0.67 -2.35 29.00
N ASP A 500 -1.87 -2.80 28.62
CA ASP A 500 -2.12 -4.14 28.08
C ASP A 500 -2.03 -4.16 26.52
N CYS A 501 -1.56 -3.09 25.87
CA CYS A 501 -1.49 -3.00 24.40
C CYS A 501 -0.19 -3.59 23.83
N TRP A 502 -0.24 -3.96 22.54
CA TRP A 502 0.92 -4.39 21.77
C TRP A 502 0.90 -3.69 20.42
N PRO A 503 1.48 -2.48 20.31
CA PRO A 503 1.58 -1.79 19.03
C PRO A 503 2.54 -2.53 18.10
N VAL A 504 2.32 -2.39 16.78
CA VAL A 504 2.97 -3.23 15.77
C VAL A 504 3.40 -2.40 14.55
N PHE A 505 4.62 -2.62 14.04
CA PHE A 505 5.10 -2.06 12.78
C PHE A 505 4.60 -2.85 11.57
N SER A 506 4.28 -2.13 10.50
CA SER A 506 3.89 -2.70 9.21
C SER A 506 4.59 -1.98 8.08
N GLU A 507 5.19 -2.74 7.16
CA GLU A 507 5.95 -2.21 6.02
C GLU A 507 5.03 -1.56 4.98
N ASP A 508 5.54 -0.52 4.33
CA ASP A 508 4.87 0.07 3.18
C ASP A 508 5.19 -0.66 1.87
N ALA A 509 4.26 -0.57 0.91
CA ALA A 509 4.42 -1.14 -0.42
C ALA A 509 5.11 -0.19 -1.42
N THR A 510 5.15 1.12 -1.14
CA THR A 510 5.70 2.13 -2.07
C THR A 510 7.15 2.46 -1.76
N SER A 511 7.50 2.63 -0.49
CA SER A 511 8.83 3.10 -0.07
C SER A 511 9.34 2.30 1.12
N ARG A 512 10.62 1.93 1.09
CA ARG A 512 11.32 1.27 2.21
C ARG A 512 11.50 2.16 3.45
N TYR A 513 11.41 3.49 3.28
CA TYR A 513 11.55 4.47 4.36
C TYR A 513 10.20 4.96 4.89
N SER A 514 9.11 4.33 4.47
CA SER A 514 7.77 4.58 4.96
C SER A 514 7.24 3.30 5.62
N PHE A 515 6.57 3.46 6.74
CA PHE A 515 5.99 2.36 7.49
C PHE A 515 4.81 2.85 8.32
N PHE A 516 4.01 1.91 8.80
CA PHE A 516 2.81 2.18 9.57
C PHE A 516 2.94 1.62 10.98
N VAL A 517 2.43 2.38 11.95
CA VAL A 517 2.30 1.94 13.33
C VAL A 517 0.81 1.69 13.60
N THR A 518 0.47 0.45 13.94
CA THR A 518 -0.89 0.09 14.35
C THR A 518 -0.97 -0.02 15.87
N HIS A 519 -1.84 0.76 16.48
CA HIS A 519 -2.16 0.73 17.91
C HIS A 519 -3.68 0.53 18.10
N ASN A 520 -4.14 0.18 19.29
CA ASN A 520 -5.58 0.02 19.56
C ASN A 520 -6.39 1.32 19.39
N SER A 521 -5.73 2.48 19.50
CA SER A 521 -6.36 3.80 19.31
C SER A 521 -6.33 4.29 17.86
N GLY A 522 -5.58 3.65 16.96
CA GLY A 522 -5.46 4.16 15.60
C GLY A 522 -4.30 3.59 14.77
N ILE A 523 -4.18 4.12 13.57
CA ILE A 523 -3.10 3.81 12.63
C ILE A 523 -2.40 5.13 12.26
N THR A 524 -1.08 5.12 12.35
CA THR A 524 -0.23 6.27 12.03
C THR A 524 0.72 5.89 10.90
N GLU A 525 0.81 6.75 9.89
CA GLU A 525 1.83 6.68 8.85
C GLU A 525 3.09 7.42 9.31
N MET A 526 4.25 6.84 9.05
CA MET A 526 5.55 7.48 9.28
C MET A 526 6.43 7.40 8.04
N SER A 527 7.19 8.46 7.78
CA SER A 527 8.12 8.56 6.66
C SER A 527 9.43 9.25 7.04
N LEU A 528 10.54 8.57 6.77
CA LEU A 528 11.91 9.03 7.02
C LEU A 528 12.54 9.74 5.82
N SER A 529 11.84 9.77 4.67
CA SER A 529 12.34 10.39 3.43
C SER A 529 12.80 11.85 3.53
N PRO A 530 12.24 12.72 4.42
CA PRO A 530 12.64 14.13 4.47
C PRO A 530 14.13 14.36 4.78
N TRP A 531 14.75 13.46 5.55
CA TRP A 531 16.14 13.59 5.98
C TRP A 531 17.04 12.48 5.44
N VAL A 532 16.53 11.25 5.23
CA VAL A 532 17.32 10.09 4.78
C VAL A 532 18.07 10.38 3.47
N PHE A 533 17.38 10.87 2.44
CA PHE A 533 18.02 11.13 1.14
C PHE A 533 18.98 12.33 1.19
N ARG A 534 18.75 13.27 2.12
CA ARG A 534 19.67 14.39 2.33
C ARG A 534 20.94 13.93 3.04
N LEU A 535 20.80 13.03 4.01
CA LEU A 535 21.91 12.41 4.70
C LEU A 535 22.76 11.59 3.73
N GLU A 536 22.13 10.77 2.88
CA GLU A 536 22.84 10.01 1.85
C GLU A 536 23.59 10.93 0.86
N GLY A 537 22.96 12.01 0.42
CA GLY A 537 23.62 13.00 -0.44
C GLY A 537 24.82 13.68 0.21
N GLU A 538 24.84 13.81 1.54
CA GLU A 538 25.99 14.34 2.29
C GLU A 538 27.08 13.27 2.49
N LEU A 539 26.71 12.01 2.74
CA LEU A 539 27.65 10.89 2.91
C LEU A 539 28.41 10.58 1.61
N ASN A 540 27.75 10.68 0.45
CA ASN A 540 28.39 10.50 -0.86
C ASN A 540 29.08 11.78 -1.38
N GLY A 541 28.86 12.93 -0.74
CA GLY A 541 29.45 14.20 -1.13
C GLY A 541 30.92 14.33 -0.72
N GLU A 542 31.70 15.11 -1.46
CA GLU A 542 33.06 15.43 -1.03
C GLU A 542 33.04 16.28 0.27
N PRO A 543 33.93 15.98 1.23
CA PRO A 543 33.95 16.67 2.53
C PRO A 543 34.38 18.13 2.37
N ASP A 544 33.40 19.03 2.34
CA ASP A 544 33.60 20.48 2.31
C ASP A 544 33.55 21.08 3.73
N HIS A 545 34.19 22.23 3.96
CA HIS A 545 34.03 23.02 5.21
C HIS A 545 32.58 23.46 5.52
N ARG A 546 31.64 23.23 4.61
CA ARG A 546 30.20 23.50 4.79
C ARG A 546 29.40 22.26 5.19
N SER A 547 30.01 21.08 5.26
CA SER A 547 29.35 19.83 5.65
C SER A 547 28.73 19.93 7.04
N ASP A 548 29.47 20.46 8.01
CA ASP A 548 29.01 20.68 9.40
C ASP A 548 27.70 21.48 9.47
N PHE A 549 27.58 22.55 8.67
CA PHE A 549 26.35 23.33 8.60
C PHE A 549 25.18 22.56 7.95
N ARG A 550 25.45 21.77 6.91
CA ARG A 550 24.42 20.95 6.23
C ARG A 550 23.97 19.79 7.11
N ILE A 551 24.89 19.12 7.79
CA ILE A 551 24.60 18.09 8.80
C ILE A 551 23.77 18.71 9.94
N GLY A 552 24.12 19.91 10.41
CA GLY A 552 23.31 20.63 11.39
C GLY A 552 21.87 20.92 10.91
N LEU A 553 21.65 21.14 9.61
CA LEU A 553 20.30 21.28 9.05
C LEU A 553 19.56 19.93 8.97
N ILE A 554 20.26 18.84 8.67
CA ILE A 554 19.72 17.48 8.62
C ILE A 554 19.38 16.97 10.02
N ALA A 555 20.21 17.26 11.02
CA ALA A 555 19.96 16.91 12.42
C ALA A 555 18.71 17.61 13.00
N ASN A 556 18.36 18.78 12.46
CA ASN A 556 17.12 19.49 12.82
C ASN A 556 15.90 19.08 11.97
N ALA A 557 16.10 18.24 10.95
CA ALA A 557 14.98 17.72 10.18
C ALA A 557 14.27 16.65 11.02
N THR A 558 12.94 16.65 11.00
CA THR A 558 12.13 15.65 11.70
C THR A 558 11.50 14.71 10.71
N SER A 559 11.26 13.47 11.14
CA SER A 559 10.49 12.53 10.35
C SER A 559 9.04 13.02 10.22
N HIS A 560 8.42 12.74 9.07
CA HIS A 560 7.03 13.10 8.86
C HIS A 560 6.14 11.98 9.38
N TYR A 561 5.18 12.29 10.25
CA TYR A 561 4.14 11.35 10.65
C TYR A 561 2.76 11.98 10.52
N ASP A 562 1.77 11.17 10.13
CA ASP A 562 0.38 11.60 10.04
C ASP A 562 -0.56 10.49 10.54
N ARG A 563 -1.53 10.88 11.36
CA ARG A 563 -2.47 9.92 11.97
C ARG A 563 -3.67 9.74 11.05
N ILE A 564 -3.61 8.69 10.25
CA ILE A 564 -4.58 8.41 9.18
C ILE A 564 -5.89 7.79 9.69
N TYR A 565 -5.87 7.12 10.86
CA TYR A 565 -7.05 6.52 11.47
C TYR A 565 -7.06 6.66 12.98
N VAL A 566 -8.24 6.95 13.54
CA VAL A 566 -8.49 7.04 14.98
C VAL A 566 -9.71 6.17 15.30
N GLU A 567 -9.52 5.19 16.17
CA GLU A 567 -10.61 4.34 16.67
C GLU A 567 -11.32 5.05 17.83
N PRO A 568 -12.66 5.18 17.82
CA PRO A 568 -13.38 5.78 18.93
C PRO A 568 -13.31 4.93 20.22
N PRO A 569 -13.17 5.56 21.40
CA PRO A 569 -13.18 4.85 22.68
C PRO A 569 -14.53 4.15 22.91
N PRO A 570 -14.57 2.91 23.43
CA PRO A 570 -13.54 2.24 24.23
C PRO A 570 -12.40 1.52 23.48
N GLY A 571 -12.25 1.70 22.16
CA GLY A 571 -11.09 1.24 21.39
C GLY A 571 -11.07 -0.28 21.21
N ASN A 572 -11.30 -0.75 20.00
CA ASN A 572 -11.14 -2.18 19.68
C ASN A 572 -9.68 -2.51 19.42
N SER A 573 -9.26 -3.75 19.68
CA SER A 573 -7.97 -4.23 19.17
C SER A 573 -8.00 -4.17 17.65
N LEU A 574 -7.02 -3.50 17.05
CA LEU A 574 -6.84 -3.44 15.60
C LEU A 574 -5.88 -4.55 15.15
N ALA A 575 -6.15 -5.14 13.99
CA ALA A 575 -5.19 -5.97 13.29
C ALA A 575 -4.08 -5.09 12.67
N ALA A 576 -2.84 -5.54 12.73
CA ALA A 576 -1.72 -4.90 12.03
C ALA A 576 -2.11 -4.61 10.58
N CYS A 577 -1.90 -3.38 10.16
CA CYS A 577 -2.30 -2.95 8.84
C CYS A 577 -1.39 -3.54 7.76
N VAL A 578 -1.89 -3.62 6.53
CA VAL A 578 -1.16 -4.12 5.38
C VAL A 578 -1.31 -3.11 4.25
N ALA A 579 -0.19 -2.58 3.77
CA ALA A 579 -0.16 -1.72 2.60
C ALA A 579 -0.30 -2.56 1.32
N ILE A 580 -1.22 -2.18 0.45
CA ILE A 580 -1.49 -2.83 -0.84
C ILE A 580 -1.35 -1.75 -1.91
N ARG A 581 -0.45 -2.00 -2.88
CA ARG A 581 -0.34 -1.21 -4.11
C ARG A 581 -0.65 -2.14 -5.27
N ASP A 582 -1.66 -1.79 -6.04
CA ASP A 582 -2.09 -2.54 -7.20
C ASP A 582 -2.63 -1.55 -8.25
N PRO A 583 -2.36 -1.74 -9.56
CA PRO A 583 -2.83 -0.83 -10.60
C PRO A 583 -4.37 -0.74 -10.70
N ASP A 584 -5.11 -1.79 -10.34
CA ASP A 584 -6.58 -1.83 -10.46
C ASP A 584 -7.29 -1.36 -9.19
N LEU A 585 -6.70 -1.62 -8.01
CA LEU A 585 -7.24 -1.19 -6.72
C LEU A 585 -6.71 0.18 -6.27
N GLY A 586 -5.55 0.60 -6.77
CA GLY A 586 -4.80 1.77 -6.30
C GLY A 586 -3.87 1.42 -5.13
N TYR A 587 -3.48 2.47 -4.39
CA TYR A 587 -2.68 2.33 -3.17
C TYR A 587 -3.53 2.62 -1.93
N PHE A 588 -3.69 1.60 -1.10
CA PHE A 588 -4.51 1.68 0.11
C PHE A 588 -3.97 0.77 1.21
N ILE A 589 -4.41 1.04 2.44
CA ILE A 589 -4.06 0.28 3.63
C ILE A 589 -5.26 -0.52 4.07
N LEU A 590 -5.04 -1.78 4.42
CA LEU A 590 -6.06 -2.69 4.95
C LEU A 590 -5.74 -3.09 6.39
N SER A 591 -6.65 -2.80 7.30
CA SER A 591 -6.67 -3.27 8.69
C SER A 591 -8.07 -3.80 9.02
N ALA A 592 -8.27 -4.30 10.23
CA ALA A 592 -9.56 -4.80 10.68
C ALA A 592 -9.73 -4.65 12.19
N THR A 593 -10.94 -4.27 12.59
CA THR A 593 -11.44 -4.50 13.94
C THR A 593 -11.85 -5.98 14.08
N PRO A 594 -12.26 -6.47 15.27
CA PRO A 594 -12.76 -7.84 15.41
C PRO A 594 -14.04 -8.14 14.59
N SER A 595 -14.77 -7.13 14.12
CA SER A 595 -16.03 -7.30 13.37
C SER A 595 -16.02 -6.72 11.97
N ASP A 596 -15.29 -5.63 11.73
CA ASP A 596 -15.41 -4.81 10.54
C ASP A 596 -14.04 -4.41 9.96
N PRO A 597 -13.93 -4.32 8.62
CA PRO A 597 -12.70 -3.90 7.96
C PRO A 597 -12.47 -2.39 8.05
N VAL A 598 -11.21 -2.02 8.14
CA VAL A 598 -10.72 -0.64 8.05
C VAL A 598 -9.85 -0.56 6.81
N ALA A 599 -10.36 0.00 5.72
CA ALA A 599 -9.58 0.20 4.50
C ALA A 599 -9.45 1.70 4.19
N LEU A 600 -8.22 2.19 4.03
CA LEU A 600 -7.93 3.61 3.84
C LEU A 600 -7.24 3.79 2.48
N ILE A 601 -7.92 4.46 1.54
CA ILE A 601 -7.40 4.71 0.19
C ILE A 601 -6.55 5.97 0.23
N LEU A 602 -5.26 5.83 -0.11
CA LEU A 602 -4.29 6.93 -0.15
C LEU A 602 -4.14 7.48 -1.57
N GLU A 603 -4.12 6.60 -2.56
CA GLU A 603 -4.06 6.97 -3.98
C GLU A 603 -5.03 6.13 -4.79
N SER A 604 -5.83 6.78 -5.64
CA SER A 604 -6.74 6.10 -6.54
C SER A 604 -6.08 5.92 -7.92
N PRO A 605 -6.39 4.86 -8.68
CA PRO A 605 -5.82 4.66 -10.02
C PRO A 605 -6.05 5.83 -10.99
N GLU A 606 -7.07 6.65 -10.74
CA GLU A 606 -7.40 7.84 -11.55
C GLU A 606 -6.37 8.99 -11.37
N ASP A 607 -5.56 8.95 -10.32
CA ASP A 607 -4.53 9.95 -10.03
C ASP A 607 -3.22 9.71 -10.78
N GLU A 608 -2.95 8.47 -11.25
CA GLU A 608 -1.79 8.11 -12.07
C GLU A 608 -1.96 8.59 -13.53
N THR A 609 -2.47 9.79 -13.75
CA THR A 609 -2.11 10.51 -14.98
C THR A 609 -0.70 11.04 -14.75
N PRO A 610 0.37 10.45 -15.34
CA PRO A 610 1.66 11.10 -15.28
C PRO A 610 1.44 12.51 -15.85
N PRO A 611 1.90 13.58 -15.17
CA PRO A 611 1.89 14.89 -15.77
C PRO A 611 2.66 14.70 -17.07
N ILE A 612 1.95 14.81 -18.21
CA ILE A 612 2.56 14.80 -19.53
C ILE A 612 3.73 15.76 -19.38
N LYS A 613 4.96 15.23 -19.45
CA LYS A 613 6.17 16.03 -19.47
C LYS A 613 6.03 16.86 -20.74
N SER A 614 5.35 18.00 -20.63
CA SER A 614 5.20 18.96 -21.70
C SER A 614 6.63 19.39 -21.97
N SER A 615 7.18 18.83 -23.04
CA SER A 615 8.54 19.08 -23.50
C SER A 615 8.82 20.57 -23.32
N SER A 616 9.81 20.84 -22.49
CA SER A 616 10.30 22.17 -22.12
C SER A 616 10.34 23.10 -23.33
N SER A 617 9.31 23.92 -23.49
CA SER A 617 9.39 25.16 -24.26
C SER A 617 9.90 26.25 -23.29
N PRO A 618 10.99 26.95 -23.60
CA PRO A 618 11.53 27.99 -22.74
C PRO A 618 10.68 29.26 -22.89
N SER A 619 9.56 29.32 -22.17
CA SER A 619 8.85 30.57 -21.92
C SER A 619 9.30 31.15 -20.58
N PRO A 620 9.53 32.47 -20.48
CA PRO A 620 10.09 33.08 -19.28
C PRO A 620 9.10 33.05 -18.12
N PHE A 621 9.57 32.51 -17.00
CA PHE A 621 9.19 32.76 -15.61
C PHE A 621 7.94 33.63 -15.41
N TYR A 622 6.79 32.97 -15.29
CA TYR A 622 5.84 33.34 -14.24
C TYR A 622 6.10 32.39 -13.08
N GLU A 623 6.58 32.92 -11.96
CA GLU A 623 6.46 32.22 -10.67
C GLU A 623 4.96 32.03 -10.42
N GLN A 624 4.48 30.82 -10.72
CA GLN A 624 3.15 30.38 -10.31
C GLN A 624 3.21 30.25 -8.79
N THR A 625 2.43 31.05 -8.08
CA THR A 625 2.28 30.96 -6.63
C THR A 625 1.83 29.53 -6.25
N PRO A 626 2.30 28.97 -5.13
CA PRO A 626 1.99 27.61 -4.69
C PRO A 626 0.48 27.30 -4.55
N GLU A 627 -0.35 28.33 -4.42
CA GLU A 627 -1.81 28.21 -4.36
C GLU A 627 -2.47 27.72 -5.67
N GLN A 628 -1.81 27.85 -6.84
CA GLN A 628 -2.39 27.50 -8.14
C GLN A 628 -2.22 26.04 -8.56
N LYS A 629 -1.43 25.25 -7.81
CA LYS A 629 -1.18 23.83 -8.10
C LYS A 629 -1.86 22.86 -7.12
N ALA A 630 -2.49 23.36 -6.06
CA ALA A 630 -3.26 22.47 -5.19
C ALA A 630 -4.47 21.97 -5.99
N PRO A 631 -4.63 20.65 -6.20
CA PRO A 631 -5.90 20.12 -6.69
C PRO A 631 -7.01 20.68 -5.79
N LEU A 632 -8.16 21.00 -6.38
CA LEU A 632 -9.30 21.46 -5.60
C LEU A 632 -9.65 20.35 -4.61
N GLU A 633 -9.25 20.49 -3.34
CA GLU A 633 -9.72 19.63 -2.25
C GLU A 633 -11.19 19.97 -2.01
N VAL A 634 -12.06 19.43 -2.87
CA VAL A 634 -13.51 19.68 -2.85
C VAL A 634 -14.15 19.03 -1.63
N TYR A 635 -13.56 17.95 -1.11
CA TYR A 635 -14.13 17.12 -0.06
C TYR A 635 -13.07 16.63 0.92
N THR A 636 -13.39 16.72 2.21
CA THR A 636 -12.64 16.05 3.28
C THR A 636 -13.24 14.65 3.44
N PRO A 637 -12.51 13.57 3.12
CA PRO A 637 -13.05 12.23 3.24
C PRO A 637 -13.44 11.91 4.67
N ARG A 638 -14.55 11.16 4.81
CA ARG A 638 -15.09 10.73 6.11
C ARG A 638 -15.40 9.24 6.09
N PRO A 639 -15.31 8.56 7.23
CA PRO A 639 -15.74 7.16 7.32
C PRO A 639 -17.25 7.05 7.12
N ALA A 640 -17.66 6.08 6.31
CA ALA A 640 -19.06 5.74 6.15
C ALA A 640 -19.64 5.30 7.50
N PHE A 641 -20.85 5.74 7.82
CA PHE A 641 -21.49 5.33 9.06
C PHE A 641 -21.84 3.84 9.02
N GLN A 642 -21.31 3.06 9.96
CA GLN A 642 -21.72 1.69 10.21
C GLN A 642 -22.38 1.59 11.59
N PRO A 643 -23.53 0.91 11.69
CA PRO A 643 -24.16 0.70 12.98
C PRO A 643 -23.27 -0.18 13.86
N SER A 644 -23.31 0.08 15.18
CA SER A 644 -22.54 -0.69 16.15
C SER A 644 -22.80 -2.21 15.99
N PRO A 645 -21.75 -3.06 16.06
CA PRO A 645 -21.92 -4.51 15.95
C PRO A 645 -22.81 -5.09 17.05
N ALA A 646 -23.11 -4.32 18.11
CA ALA A 646 -24.06 -4.72 19.15
C ALA A 646 -25.47 -5.07 18.60
N PHE A 647 -25.89 -4.49 17.46
CA PHE A 647 -27.19 -4.78 16.87
C PHE A 647 -27.27 -6.14 16.18
N ASP A 648 -26.15 -6.63 15.67
CA ASP A 648 -26.08 -7.90 14.94
C ASP A 648 -25.80 -9.10 15.87
N GLN A 649 -25.45 -8.84 17.13
CA GLN A 649 -25.18 -9.90 18.10
C GLN A 649 -26.49 -10.58 18.54
N PRO A 650 -26.63 -11.91 18.40
CA PRO A 650 -27.81 -12.60 18.88
C PRO A 650 -27.83 -12.62 20.41
N SER A 651 -29.03 -12.56 20.98
CA SER A 651 -29.21 -12.68 22.44
C SER A 651 -28.65 -14.02 22.95
N TYR A 652 -28.06 -13.99 24.14
CA TYR A 652 -27.55 -15.16 24.86
C TYR A 652 -28.66 -15.92 25.60
N LEU A 653 -29.86 -15.32 25.77
CA LEU A 653 -30.99 -15.95 26.46
C LEU A 653 -31.45 -17.29 25.86
N PRO A 654 -31.59 -17.43 24.53
CA PRO A 654 -31.92 -18.72 23.90
C PRO A 654 -30.89 -19.81 24.22
N GLN A 655 -29.60 -19.47 24.21
CA GLN A 655 -28.51 -20.40 24.53
C GLN A 655 -28.54 -20.78 26.01
N PHE A 656 -28.72 -19.82 26.91
CA PHE A 656 -28.88 -20.07 28.35
C PHE A 656 -30.07 -20.98 28.62
N ARG A 657 -31.20 -20.76 27.94
CA ARG A 657 -32.38 -21.63 28.02
C ARG A 657 -32.06 -23.07 27.58
N GLN A 658 -31.32 -23.24 26.49
CA GLN A 658 -30.91 -24.56 26.00
C GLN A 658 -29.92 -25.26 26.94
N GLY A 659 -29.00 -24.51 27.55
CA GLY A 659 -28.09 -25.01 28.60
C GLY A 659 -28.83 -25.47 29.87
N LEU A 660 -29.89 -24.75 30.27
CA LEU A 660 -30.73 -25.17 31.38
C LEU A 660 -31.54 -26.45 31.07
N MET A 661 -31.91 -26.65 29.80
CA MET A 661 -32.59 -27.86 29.30
C MET A 661 -31.69 -29.10 29.18
N THR A 662 -30.37 -28.95 29.32
CA THR A 662 -29.40 -30.07 29.29
C THR A 662 -28.74 -30.30 30.65
N SER A 663 -28.95 -29.38 31.60
CA SER A 663 -28.36 -29.40 32.93
C SER A 663 -29.21 -30.17 33.96
N LYS A 664 -28.73 -30.28 35.21
CA LYS A 664 -29.45 -30.84 36.36
C LYS A 664 -30.74 -30.07 36.71
N HIS A 665 -30.98 -28.93 36.06
CA HIS A 665 -32.13 -28.04 36.27
C HIS A 665 -33.32 -28.32 35.33
N VAL A 666 -33.26 -29.35 34.48
CA VAL A 666 -34.38 -29.74 33.59
C VAL A 666 -35.68 -29.98 34.34
N ALA A 667 -35.62 -30.68 35.48
CA ALA A 667 -36.79 -30.95 36.30
C ALA A 667 -37.42 -29.68 36.90
N LEU A 668 -36.63 -28.61 37.10
CA LEU A 668 -37.10 -27.31 37.59
C LEU A 668 -37.82 -26.50 36.50
N MET A 669 -37.50 -26.72 35.22
CA MET A 669 -38.15 -26.03 34.09
C MET A 669 -39.55 -26.58 33.78
N GLN A 670 -39.80 -27.86 34.07
CA GLN A 670 -41.10 -28.51 33.84
C GLN A 670 -42.06 -28.40 35.04
N GLN A 671 -41.54 -28.04 36.21
CA GLN A 671 -42.34 -27.86 37.42
C GLN A 671 -42.95 -26.45 37.49
N GLN A 672 -44.10 -26.33 38.16
CA GLN A 672 -44.65 -25.01 38.49
C GLN A 672 -43.63 -24.22 39.32
N ILE A 673 -43.47 -22.93 39.00
CA ILE A 673 -42.49 -22.04 39.59
C ILE A 673 -42.72 -21.97 41.11
N ARG A 674 -41.83 -22.59 41.88
CA ARG A 674 -41.75 -22.46 43.34
C ARG A 674 -40.58 -21.53 43.68
N LEU A 675 -40.75 -20.69 44.71
CA LEU A 675 -39.73 -19.81 45.26
C LEU A 675 -38.64 -20.62 45.99
N SER A 676 -37.82 -21.32 45.22
CA SER A 676 -36.64 -22.05 45.69
C SER A 676 -35.37 -21.24 45.44
N PRO A 677 -34.30 -21.40 46.25
CA PRO A 677 -33.01 -20.75 46.00
C PRO A 677 -32.42 -21.05 44.61
N ALA A 678 -32.67 -22.24 44.07
CA ALA A 678 -32.22 -22.63 42.73
C ALA A 678 -32.99 -21.87 41.63
N THR A 679 -34.31 -21.72 41.79
CA THR A 679 -35.16 -20.95 40.88
C THR A 679 -34.75 -19.47 40.87
N LEU A 680 -34.51 -18.89 42.06
CA LEU A 680 -34.04 -17.51 42.17
C LEU A 680 -32.69 -17.31 41.50
N LYS A 681 -31.73 -18.24 41.66
CA LYS A 681 -30.42 -18.16 41.01
C LYS A 681 -30.54 -18.13 39.49
N ILE A 682 -31.41 -18.95 38.90
CA ILE A 682 -31.67 -18.95 37.45
C ILE A 682 -32.22 -17.59 36.99
N PHE A 683 -33.20 -17.04 37.71
CA PHE A 683 -33.76 -15.73 37.38
C PHE A 683 -32.75 -14.59 37.58
N THR A 684 -31.91 -14.64 38.60
CA THR A 684 -30.84 -13.65 38.80
C THR A 684 -29.84 -13.70 37.65
N THR A 685 -29.41 -14.88 37.21
CA THR A 685 -28.52 -15.02 36.05
C THR A 685 -29.19 -14.56 34.76
N ALA A 686 -30.46 -14.91 34.52
CA ALA A 686 -31.20 -14.41 33.36
C ALA A 686 -31.34 -12.89 33.37
N HIS A 687 -31.61 -12.30 34.55
CA HIS A 687 -31.70 -10.86 34.71
C HIS A 687 -30.33 -10.17 34.50
N GLN A 688 -29.23 -10.76 34.96
CA GLN A 688 -27.88 -10.25 34.71
C GLN A 688 -27.57 -10.23 33.21
N ILE A 689 -27.88 -11.32 32.49
CA ILE A 689 -27.70 -11.39 31.03
C ILE A 689 -28.54 -10.31 30.34
N LEU A 690 -29.85 -10.22 30.65
CA LEU A 690 -30.74 -9.23 30.04
C LEU A 690 -30.33 -7.79 30.39
N SER A 691 -29.90 -7.54 31.62
CA SER A 691 -29.42 -6.22 32.06
C SER A 691 -28.16 -5.81 31.32
N GLN A 692 -27.24 -6.74 31.06
CA GLN A 692 -26.03 -6.49 30.29
C GLN A 692 -26.35 -6.27 28.80
N GLU A 693 -27.19 -7.11 28.19
CA GLU A 693 -27.63 -6.97 26.80
C GLU A 693 -28.37 -5.65 26.57
N SER A 694 -29.33 -5.32 27.43
CA SER A 694 -30.08 -4.06 27.33
C SER A 694 -29.20 -2.84 27.59
N GLY A 695 -28.22 -2.92 28.50
CA GLY A 695 -27.23 -1.87 28.71
C GLY A 695 -26.39 -1.62 27.46
N ARG A 696 -25.85 -2.69 26.85
CA ARG A 696 -25.07 -2.62 25.61
C ARG A 696 -25.88 -2.05 24.44
N LEU A 697 -27.14 -2.48 24.28
CA LEU A 697 -28.01 -1.95 23.23
C LEU A 697 -28.36 -0.48 23.48
N ASN A 698 -28.62 -0.07 24.72
CA ASN A 698 -28.88 1.34 25.04
C ASN A 698 -27.68 2.23 24.73
N GLU A 699 -26.46 1.75 24.99
CA GLU A 699 -25.23 2.46 24.64
C GLU A 699 -25.09 2.61 23.11
N ALA A 700 -25.25 1.52 22.37
CA ALA A 700 -25.22 1.53 20.90
C ALA A 700 -26.32 2.42 20.28
N VAL A 701 -27.52 2.42 20.85
CA VAL A 701 -28.62 3.31 20.43
C VAL A 701 -28.30 4.78 20.74
N SER A 702 -27.69 5.05 21.90
CA SER A 702 -27.29 6.41 22.28
C SER A 702 -26.21 6.95 21.35
N GLU A 703 -25.25 6.11 20.96
CA GLU A 703 -24.22 6.41 19.97
C GLU A 703 -24.86 6.68 18.60
N LEU A 704 -25.79 5.82 18.15
CA LEU A 704 -26.55 6.01 16.91
C LEU A 704 -27.27 7.37 16.89
N PHE A 705 -27.95 7.75 17.98
CA PHE A 705 -28.62 9.06 18.07
C PHE A 705 -27.64 10.22 17.93
N ARG A 706 -26.52 10.18 18.68
CA ARG A 706 -25.46 11.20 18.57
C ARG A 706 -24.91 11.29 17.15
N ARG A 707 -24.72 10.14 16.49
CA ARG A 707 -24.20 10.10 15.13
C ARG A 707 -25.20 10.58 14.09
N CYS A 708 -26.49 10.28 14.24
CA CYS A 708 -27.56 10.85 13.39
C CYS A 708 -27.60 12.39 13.49
N ASP A 709 -27.45 12.94 14.69
CA ASP A 709 -27.36 14.41 14.88
C ASP A 709 -26.10 15.00 14.23
N ALA A 710 -24.96 14.29 14.33
CA ALA A 710 -23.73 14.66 13.63
C ALA A 710 -23.93 14.62 12.11
N LEU A 711 -24.43 13.52 11.53
CA LEU A 711 -24.69 13.36 10.10
C LEU A 711 -25.59 14.48 9.53
N ARG A 712 -26.59 14.92 10.30
CA ARG A 712 -27.43 16.07 9.89
C ARG A 712 -26.63 17.37 9.81
N SER A 713 -25.67 17.55 10.71
CA SER A 713 -24.78 18.72 10.75
C SER A 713 -23.79 18.65 9.58
N GLU A 714 -23.22 17.47 9.34
CA GLU A 714 -22.31 17.19 8.22
C GLU A 714 -22.98 17.40 6.86
N LEU A 715 -24.21 16.92 6.67
CA LEU A 715 -24.98 17.14 5.44
C LEU A 715 -25.19 18.64 5.15
N LYS A 716 -25.39 19.46 6.19
CA LYS A 716 -25.49 20.92 6.02
C LYS A 716 -24.17 21.50 5.55
N GLU A 717 -23.04 21.06 6.11
CA GLU A 717 -21.71 21.48 5.68
C GLU A 717 -21.46 21.10 4.21
N GLU A 718 -21.81 19.87 3.81
CA GLU A 718 -21.68 19.41 2.43
C GLU A 718 -22.50 20.26 1.46
N ILE A 719 -23.75 20.57 1.81
CA ILE A 719 -24.59 21.47 1.00
C ILE A 719 -23.96 22.87 0.89
N THR A 720 -23.38 23.40 1.97
CA THR A 720 -22.69 24.70 1.91
C THR A 720 -21.45 24.66 1.02
N LYS A 721 -20.62 23.63 1.13
CA LYS A 721 -19.44 23.46 0.26
C LYS A 721 -19.82 23.24 -1.20
N ALA A 722 -20.88 22.48 -1.47
CA ALA A 722 -21.41 22.28 -2.82
C ALA A 722 -21.93 23.59 -3.43
N ASN A 723 -22.59 24.44 -2.63
CA ASN A 723 -23.00 25.77 -3.08
C ASN A 723 -21.80 26.69 -3.34
N ASP A 724 -20.76 26.65 -2.50
CA ASP A 724 -19.53 27.40 -2.73
C ASP A 724 -18.82 26.95 -4.01
N LEU A 725 -18.75 25.63 -4.24
CA LEU A 725 -18.19 25.06 -5.46
C LEU A 725 -19.00 25.44 -6.69
N LYS A 726 -20.33 25.37 -6.61
CA LYS A 726 -21.21 25.86 -7.67
C LYS A 726 -20.91 27.34 -7.96
N GLY A 727 -20.80 28.17 -6.94
CA GLY A 727 -20.45 29.58 -7.10
C GLY A 727 -19.07 29.80 -7.73
N ARG A 728 -18.10 28.89 -7.50
CA ARG A 728 -16.80 28.93 -8.19
C ARG A 728 -16.89 28.46 -9.64
N ILE A 729 -17.66 27.40 -9.92
CA ILE A 729 -17.93 26.94 -11.29
C ILE A 729 -18.62 28.06 -12.06
N ASP A 730 -19.67 28.67 -11.51
CA ASP A 730 -20.40 29.78 -12.14
C ASP A 730 -19.48 30.98 -12.45
N ARG A 731 -18.42 31.23 -11.66
CA ARG A 731 -17.41 32.24 -12.01
C ARG A 731 -16.54 31.85 -13.20
N ILE A 732 -16.25 30.55 -13.36
CA ILE A 732 -15.41 30.01 -14.43
C ILE A 732 -16.21 29.85 -15.72
N THR A 733 -17.41 29.26 -15.67
CA THR A 733 -18.28 29.02 -16.84
C THR A 733 -19.13 30.24 -17.20
N GLY A 734 -19.32 31.17 -16.27
CA GLY A 734 -20.24 32.30 -16.42
C GLY A 734 -21.64 31.92 -15.99
N GLY A 735 -22.03 32.35 -14.78
CA GLY A 735 -23.40 32.31 -14.31
C GLY A 735 -24.27 33.38 -15.00
N ASP A 736 -25.57 33.32 -14.74
CA ASP A 736 -26.59 34.25 -15.28
C ASP A 736 -26.41 35.73 -14.85
N ASP A 737 -25.35 36.06 -14.11
CA ASP A 737 -25.04 37.43 -13.69
C ASP A 737 -24.35 38.19 -14.84
N GLU A 738 -25.13 38.98 -15.60
CA GLU A 738 -24.66 39.79 -16.74
C GLU A 738 -23.56 40.83 -16.41
N ASP A 739 -23.33 41.13 -15.13
CA ASP A 739 -22.47 42.24 -14.69
C ASP A 739 -20.98 41.90 -14.53
N SER A 740 -20.56 40.63 -14.63
CA SER A 740 -19.14 40.24 -14.54
C SER A 740 -18.72 39.28 -15.65
N PRO A 741 -17.72 39.63 -16.49
CA PRO A 741 -17.27 38.74 -17.56
C PRO A 741 -16.57 37.51 -16.96
N SER A 742 -17.15 36.34 -17.23
CA SER A 742 -16.65 35.00 -16.88
C SER A 742 -15.17 34.81 -17.21
N ASP A 743 -14.45 34.03 -16.40
CA ASP A 743 -13.04 33.77 -16.63
C ASP A 743 -12.80 33.02 -17.95
N ASP A 744 -13.71 32.17 -18.41
CA ASP A 744 -13.63 31.57 -19.75
C ASP A 744 -13.71 32.63 -20.87
N THR A 745 -14.60 33.61 -20.73
CA THR A 745 -14.69 34.72 -21.70
C THR A 745 -13.43 35.59 -21.72
N ARG A 746 -12.76 35.71 -20.57
CA ARG A 746 -11.47 36.41 -20.46
C ARG A 746 -10.35 35.59 -21.09
N LEU A 747 -10.32 34.29 -20.83
CA LEU A 747 -9.30 33.37 -21.34
C LEU A 747 -9.39 33.26 -22.88
N THR A 748 -10.60 33.05 -23.41
CA THR A 748 -10.86 33.01 -24.85
C THR A 748 -10.47 34.32 -25.53
N ARG A 749 -10.81 35.47 -24.93
CA ARG A 749 -10.36 36.78 -25.43
C ARG A 749 -8.84 36.92 -25.42
N ALA A 750 -8.18 36.53 -24.33
CA ALA A 750 -6.72 36.57 -24.21
C ALA A 750 -6.04 35.64 -25.23
N LEU A 751 -6.61 34.46 -25.49
CA LEU A 751 -6.14 33.54 -26.52
C LEU A 751 -6.25 34.13 -27.92
N MET A 752 -7.38 34.76 -28.25
CA MET A 752 -7.56 35.46 -29.53
C MET A 752 -6.54 36.59 -29.69
N GLU A 753 -6.30 37.38 -28.64
CA GLU A 753 -5.30 38.45 -28.66
C GLU A 753 -3.87 37.91 -28.84
N ARG A 754 -3.52 36.81 -28.17
CA ARG A 754 -2.22 36.16 -28.31
C ARG A 754 -2.03 35.59 -29.73
N ARG A 755 -3.04 34.92 -30.30
CA ARG A 755 -3.01 34.45 -31.69
C ARG A 755 -2.79 35.60 -32.66
N ARG A 756 -3.52 36.71 -32.49
CA ARG A 756 -3.35 37.91 -33.30
C ARG A 756 -1.93 38.49 -33.19
N LYS A 757 -1.36 38.55 -31.98
CA LYS A 757 0.03 39.00 -31.79
C LYS A 757 1.04 38.04 -32.43
N GLN A 758 0.79 36.74 -32.37
CA GLN A 758 1.63 35.73 -33.01
C GLN A 758 1.63 35.92 -34.54
N ASP A 759 0.46 36.14 -35.15
CA ASP A 759 0.35 36.43 -36.58
C ASP A 759 1.09 37.72 -36.96
N GLU A 760 0.96 38.78 -36.15
CA GLU A 760 1.68 40.03 -36.36
C GLU A 760 3.20 39.86 -36.26
N LEU A 761 3.68 39.11 -35.27
CA LEU A 761 5.10 38.80 -35.10
C LEU A 761 5.63 37.95 -36.25
N MET A 762 4.83 36.99 -36.74
CA MET A 762 5.17 36.17 -37.89
C MET A 762 5.33 37.03 -39.15
N GLN A 763 4.40 37.95 -39.39
CA GLN A 763 4.51 38.93 -40.50
C GLN A 763 5.74 39.83 -40.36
N ARG A 764 6.05 40.30 -39.14
CA ARG A 764 7.26 41.10 -38.88
C ARG A 764 8.53 40.29 -39.14
N PHE A 765 8.57 39.02 -38.72
CA PHE A 765 9.68 38.11 -38.98
C PHE A 765 9.87 37.87 -40.47
N GLU A 766 8.79 37.63 -41.22
CA GLU A 766 8.86 37.52 -42.68
C GLU A 766 9.38 38.80 -43.34
N ASN A 767 8.93 39.97 -42.88
CA ASN A 767 9.39 41.26 -43.40
C ASN A 767 10.88 41.51 -43.09
N LEU A 768 11.36 41.12 -41.91
CA LEU A 768 12.78 41.17 -41.56
C LEU A 768 13.58 40.18 -42.40
N ARG A 769 13.10 38.94 -42.56
CA ARG A 769 13.72 37.93 -43.43
C ARG A 769 13.85 38.45 -44.86
N LYS A 770 12.80 39.08 -45.42
CA LYS A 770 12.83 39.72 -46.74
C LYS A 770 13.85 40.86 -46.82
N LYS A 771 13.92 41.74 -45.80
CA LYS A 771 14.89 42.85 -45.75
C LYS A 771 16.35 42.37 -45.62
N ILE A 772 16.59 41.31 -44.85
CA ILE A 772 17.93 40.70 -44.71
C ILE A 772 18.36 40.06 -46.03
N HIS A 773 17.44 39.34 -46.70
CA HIS A 773 17.72 38.77 -48.02
C HIS A 773 17.98 39.85 -49.08
N GLN A 774 17.27 40.98 -49.05
CA GLN A 774 17.52 42.11 -49.98
C GLN A 774 18.89 42.79 -49.79
N ARG A 775 19.50 42.69 -48.61
CA ARG A 775 20.83 43.26 -48.31
C ARG A 775 21.98 42.28 -48.53
N SER A 776 21.69 41.00 -48.76
CA SER A 776 22.71 39.98 -49.03
C SER A 776 22.96 39.93 -50.54
N SER A 777 24.11 40.42 -51.00
CA SER A 777 24.53 40.38 -52.41
C SER A 777 25.13 39.02 -52.82
N ARG A 778 24.76 37.94 -52.14
CA ARG A 778 25.28 36.59 -52.37
C ARG A 778 24.55 35.95 -53.54
N GLU A 779 25.29 35.37 -54.49
CA GLU A 779 24.70 34.68 -55.64
C GLU A 779 23.80 33.51 -55.19
N LEU A 780 22.61 33.40 -55.78
CA LEU A 780 21.58 32.42 -55.42
C LEU A 780 22.09 30.98 -55.59
N SER A 781 21.90 30.17 -54.55
CA SER A 781 22.26 28.74 -54.54
C SER A 781 21.39 27.92 -55.50
N ASP A 782 21.88 26.78 -56.01
CA ASP A 782 21.12 25.91 -56.94
C ASP A 782 19.79 25.44 -56.34
N LYS A 783 19.73 25.21 -55.01
CA LYS A 783 18.49 24.89 -54.30
C LYS A 783 17.52 26.07 -54.23
N GLU A 784 18.04 27.29 -54.12
CA GLU A 784 17.22 28.51 -54.12
C GLU A 784 16.71 28.83 -55.52
N ARG A 785 17.50 28.52 -56.57
CA ARG A 785 17.03 28.59 -57.96
C ARG A 785 15.92 27.57 -58.21
N ALA A 786 16.09 26.33 -57.74
CA ALA A 786 15.05 25.31 -57.84
C ALA A 786 13.77 25.71 -57.08
N TRP A 787 13.90 26.24 -55.86
CA TRP A 787 12.76 26.76 -55.09
C TRP A 787 12.14 27.99 -55.76
N GLY A 788 12.94 28.90 -56.30
CA GLY A 788 12.45 30.05 -57.08
C GLY A 788 11.71 29.63 -58.35
N ASP A 789 12.13 28.55 -59.00
CA ASP A 789 11.44 27.96 -60.15
C ASP A 789 10.14 27.25 -59.74
N GLU A 790 10.12 26.60 -58.58
CA GLU A 790 8.90 26.02 -58.00
C GLU A 790 7.90 27.12 -57.60
N VAL A 791 8.35 28.17 -56.92
CA VAL A 791 7.52 29.33 -56.57
C VAL A 791 7.05 30.05 -57.84
N ARG A 792 7.88 30.17 -58.88
CA ARG A 792 7.44 30.70 -60.19
C ARG A 792 6.40 29.80 -60.86
N ARG A 793 6.55 28.48 -60.79
CA ARG A 793 5.52 27.53 -61.27
C ARG A 793 4.21 27.69 -60.51
N TYR A 794 4.26 27.83 -59.18
CA TYR A 794 3.07 28.09 -58.38
C TYR A 794 2.48 29.47 -58.67
N ALA A 795 3.31 30.51 -58.79
CA ALA A 795 2.84 31.85 -59.15
C ALA A 795 2.20 31.88 -60.54
N GLN A 796 2.79 31.20 -61.52
CA GLN A 796 2.20 31.03 -62.86
C GLN A 796 0.92 30.18 -62.83
N SER A 797 0.80 29.23 -61.89
CA SER A 797 -0.45 28.51 -61.66
C SER A 797 -1.54 29.38 -61.02
N LEU A 798 -1.16 30.49 -60.37
CA LEU A 798 -2.05 31.42 -59.67
C LEU A 798 -2.31 32.71 -60.48
N SER A 799 -1.44 33.11 -61.42
CA SER A 799 -1.55 34.37 -62.18
C SER A 799 -2.35 34.23 -63.48
N GLU A 800 -3.33 35.10 -63.67
CA GLU A 800 -4.12 35.21 -64.90
C GLU A 800 -3.26 35.76 -66.07
N SER A 801 -3.22 35.04 -67.20
CA SER A 801 -2.63 35.56 -68.44
C SER A 801 -3.58 36.59 -69.07
N GLY A 802 -3.31 37.88 -68.81
CA GLY A 802 -3.98 39.01 -69.46
C GLY A 802 -3.65 39.10 -70.95
N GLU A 803 -4.66 39.48 -71.73
CA GLU A 803 -4.68 39.54 -73.19
C GLU A 803 -3.54 40.38 -73.80
N GLY A 804 -2.84 39.80 -74.78
CA GLY A 804 -2.15 40.55 -75.82
C GLY A 804 -0.65 40.30 -75.97
N ASP A 805 -0.23 39.18 -76.57
CA ASP A 805 0.59 39.27 -77.78
C ASP A 805 0.46 38.02 -78.65
N LYS A 806 0.31 38.25 -79.96
CA LYS A 806 0.02 37.23 -80.98
C LYS A 806 1.33 36.78 -81.62
N GLY A 807 1.61 35.48 -81.56
CA GLY A 807 2.45 34.82 -82.56
C GLY A 807 3.66 34.07 -82.02
N ALA A 808 3.44 32.87 -81.46
CA ALA A 808 4.37 31.75 -81.64
C ALA A 808 3.63 30.44 -81.34
N VAL A 809 3.95 29.44 -82.14
CA VAL A 809 3.23 28.17 -82.34
C VAL A 809 3.27 27.27 -81.10
N ALA A 810 2.15 26.55 -80.91
CA ALA A 810 1.85 25.67 -79.79
C ALA A 810 2.90 24.58 -79.51
N VAL A 811 3.19 24.37 -78.23
CA VAL A 811 3.61 23.07 -77.69
C VAL A 811 2.58 22.66 -76.65
N ALA A 812 1.87 21.57 -76.95
CA ALA A 812 0.80 21.01 -76.16
C ALA A 812 1.31 20.51 -74.80
N GLY A 813 0.69 20.96 -73.69
CA GLY A 813 0.98 20.35 -72.38
C GLY A 813 0.63 21.08 -71.08
N MET A 814 -0.06 22.25 -71.05
CA MET A 814 -0.36 22.95 -69.78
C MET A 814 -1.75 23.59 -69.77
N SER A 815 -2.80 22.85 -69.38
CA SER A 815 -4.18 23.37 -69.25
C SER A 815 -4.92 23.01 -67.93
N LYS A 816 -4.23 22.46 -66.92
CA LYS A 816 -4.86 22.16 -65.60
C LYS A 816 -4.68 23.24 -64.53
N ALA A 817 -3.78 24.20 -64.73
CA ALA A 817 -3.43 25.18 -63.69
C ALA A 817 -4.44 26.35 -63.55
N GLN A 818 -5.34 26.57 -64.51
CA GLN A 818 -6.32 27.67 -64.47
C GLN A 818 -7.56 27.37 -63.59
N GLN A 819 -7.62 26.22 -62.90
CA GLN A 819 -8.82 25.72 -62.23
C GLN A 819 -9.12 26.27 -60.80
N PRO A 820 -8.15 26.53 -59.91
CA PRO A 820 -8.48 26.79 -58.50
C PRO A 820 -9.02 28.20 -58.23
N VAL A 821 -8.48 29.24 -58.86
CA VAL A 821 -8.93 30.63 -58.64
C VAL A 821 -10.35 30.84 -59.21
N LYS A 822 -10.61 30.31 -60.40
CA LYS A 822 -11.96 30.31 -61.00
C LYS A 822 -12.95 29.54 -60.14
N ARG A 823 -12.56 28.36 -59.63
CA ARG A 823 -13.40 27.57 -58.72
C ARG A 823 -13.71 28.30 -57.40
N ILE A 824 -12.76 29.06 -56.85
CA ILE A 824 -13.02 29.89 -55.65
C ILE A 824 -14.00 31.03 -55.95
N GLN A 825 -13.88 31.66 -57.12
CA GLN A 825 -14.84 32.69 -57.55
C GLN A 825 -16.24 32.10 -57.78
N GLU A 826 -16.33 30.94 -58.43
CA GLU A 826 -17.57 30.19 -58.60
C GLU A 826 -18.18 29.76 -57.26
N ILE A 827 -17.37 29.28 -56.30
CA ILE A 827 -17.83 28.94 -54.96
C ILE A 827 -18.34 30.16 -54.21
N LYS A 828 -17.70 31.33 -54.35
CA LYS A 828 -18.20 32.58 -53.76
C LYS A 828 -19.53 33.00 -54.36
N ALA A 829 -19.66 32.94 -55.69
CA ALA A 829 -20.91 33.23 -56.37
C ALA A 829 -22.04 32.26 -55.94
N LEU A 830 -21.73 30.95 -55.86
CA LEU A 830 -22.67 29.93 -55.38
C LEU A 830 -23.04 30.12 -53.91
N LYS A 831 -22.09 30.53 -53.06
CA LYS A 831 -22.37 30.85 -51.65
C LYS A 831 -23.34 32.03 -51.57
N ASP A 832 -23.08 33.10 -52.31
CA ASP A 832 -23.92 34.30 -52.28
C ASP A 832 -25.31 34.00 -52.85
N GLU A 833 -25.40 33.16 -53.88
CA GLU A 833 -26.66 32.65 -54.44
C GLU A 833 -27.43 31.78 -53.43
N LEU A 834 -26.76 30.82 -52.77
CA LEU A 834 -27.39 29.95 -51.77
C LEU A 834 -27.85 30.73 -50.53
N VAL A 835 -27.09 31.73 -50.10
CA VAL A 835 -27.48 32.63 -49.01
C VAL A 835 -28.69 33.46 -49.43
N GLY A 836 -28.74 33.95 -50.67
CA GLY A 836 -29.91 34.63 -51.22
C GLY A 836 -31.14 33.72 -51.27
N GLN A 837 -30.99 32.48 -51.75
CA GLN A 837 -32.07 31.49 -51.80
C GLN A 837 -32.56 31.09 -50.39
N ALA A 838 -31.64 30.92 -49.42
CA ALA A 838 -32.00 30.66 -48.04
C ALA A 838 -32.77 31.83 -47.42
N ALA A 839 -32.37 33.07 -47.70
CA ALA A 839 -33.08 34.27 -47.25
C ALA A 839 -34.47 34.42 -47.89
N GLU A 840 -34.65 34.09 -49.17
CA GLU A 840 -35.97 34.09 -49.82
C GLU A 840 -36.92 33.01 -49.28
N VAL A 841 -36.40 31.83 -48.93
CA VAL A 841 -37.18 30.76 -48.31
C VAL A 841 -37.59 31.15 -46.89
N GLN A 842 -36.69 31.79 -46.13
CA GLN A 842 -36.99 32.28 -44.79
C GLN A 842 -37.95 33.48 -44.78
N GLY A 843 -37.89 34.34 -45.80
CA GLY A 843 -38.79 35.49 -45.97
C GLY A 843 -40.23 35.14 -46.38
N LYS A 844 -40.47 33.93 -46.92
CA LYS A 844 -41.82 33.45 -47.27
C LYS A 844 -42.59 32.82 -46.10
N ASP A 845 -41.93 32.57 -44.97
CA ASP A 845 -42.51 31.99 -43.75
C ASP A 845 -42.82 33.03 -42.65
N GLN A 846 -42.71 34.33 -42.95
CA GLN A 846 -43.24 35.39 -42.07
C GLN A 846 -44.63 35.87 -42.54
N PRO A 847 -45.73 35.49 -41.87
CA PRO A 847 -47.00 36.20 -42.04
C PRO A 847 -46.88 37.59 -41.41
N SER A 848 -47.03 38.62 -42.26
CA SER A 848 -47.24 40.02 -41.88
C SER A 848 -48.51 40.17 -41.04
N ASP A 849 -48.36 40.79 -39.88
CA ASP A 849 -49.38 41.03 -38.86
C ASP A 849 -50.27 42.22 -39.24
N GLU A 850 -51.42 41.99 -39.90
CA GLU A 850 -52.59 42.89 -39.88
C GLU A 850 -53.92 42.14 -40.11
N GLY A 851 -54.84 42.22 -39.13
CA GLY A 851 -56.29 42.33 -39.35
C GLY A 851 -57.15 41.10 -39.67
N SER A 852 -58.03 40.74 -38.71
CA SER A 852 -59.41 40.27 -38.92
C SER A 852 -59.69 38.93 -39.66
N GLY A 853 -60.12 37.93 -38.87
CA GLY A 853 -61.38 37.20 -39.06
C GLY A 853 -61.54 36.25 -40.27
N GLY A 854 -61.67 34.95 -39.98
CA GLY A 854 -62.37 33.99 -40.85
C GLY A 854 -61.53 32.79 -41.29
N SER A 855 -61.78 31.63 -40.68
CA SER A 855 -61.50 30.32 -41.31
C SER A 855 -62.43 30.09 -42.52
N PRO A 856 -62.26 29.06 -43.39
CA PRO A 856 -61.33 27.92 -43.29
C PRO A 856 -60.63 27.43 -44.61
N ALA A 857 -59.52 26.70 -44.38
CA ALA A 857 -59.02 25.50 -45.09
C ALA A 857 -58.28 25.63 -46.45
N PRO A 858 -57.51 24.60 -46.89
CA PRO A 858 -56.70 23.62 -46.15
C PRO A 858 -55.27 23.47 -46.74
N SER A 859 -54.23 23.29 -45.93
CA SER A 859 -53.03 22.56 -46.39
C SER A 859 -52.27 21.93 -45.22
N VAL A 860 -52.08 20.62 -45.36
CA VAL A 860 -51.11 19.71 -44.71
C VAL A 860 -50.79 19.95 -43.23
N SER A 861 -51.38 19.07 -42.42
CA SER A 861 -51.08 18.81 -41.02
C SER A 861 -49.58 18.66 -40.74
N SER A 862 -48.94 19.72 -40.26
CA SER A 862 -47.76 19.59 -39.41
C SER A 862 -48.23 19.03 -38.07
N LEU A 863 -47.84 17.78 -37.80
CA LEU A 863 -48.03 17.13 -36.50
C LEU A 863 -47.44 18.04 -35.41
N ARG A 864 -48.30 18.74 -34.66
CA ARG A 864 -47.93 19.41 -33.42
C ARG A 864 -47.55 18.33 -32.40
N ILE A 865 -46.28 17.90 -32.45
CA ILE A 865 -45.67 17.12 -31.37
C ILE A 865 -45.72 18.02 -30.11
N PRO A 866 -46.32 17.56 -29.00
CA PRO A 866 -46.34 18.31 -27.75
C PRO A 866 -44.94 18.78 -27.35
N SER A 867 -44.83 20.02 -26.90
CA SER A 867 -43.54 20.63 -26.53
C SER A 867 -42.79 19.83 -25.47
N GLU A 868 -43.50 19.14 -24.58
CA GLU A 868 -42.94 18.26 -23.57
C GLU A 868 -42.28 17.00 -24.16
N LEU A 869 -42.94 16.35 -25.12
CA LEU A 869 -42.36 15.19 -25.84
C LEU A 869 -41.13 15.59 -26.65
N ARG A 870 -41.14 16.79 -27.24
CA ARG A 870 -39.97 17.34 -27.93
C ARG A 870 -38.83 17.62 -26.96
N LYS A 871 -39.10 18.25 -25.82
CA LYS A 871 -38.09 18.51 -24.77
C LYS A 871 -37.51 17.21 -24.22
N ALA A 872 -38.34 16.22 -23.90
CA ALA A 872 -37.91 14.92 -23.40
C ALA A 872 -37.10 14.13 -24.45
N LYS A 873 -37.47 14.20 -25.73
CA LYS A 873 -36.68 13.59 -26.81
C LYS A 873 -35.38 14.34 -27.06
N VAL A 874 -35.37 15.66 -26.96
CA VAL A 874 -34.14 16.46 -27.06
C VAL A 874 -33.21 16.19 -25.87
N SER A 875 -33.71 16.06 -24.64
CA SER A 875 -32.89 15.69 -23.49
C SER A 875 -32.34 14.27 -23.62
N GLN A 876 -33.13 13.34 -24.16
CA GLN A 876 -32.65 12.00 -24.48
C GLN A 876 -31.56 12.01 -25.56
N VAL A 877 -31.73 12.84 -26.61
CA VAL A 877 -30.73 12.99 -27.68
C VAL A 877 -29.47 13.68 -27.16
N MET A 878 -29.58 14.70 -26.31
CA MET A 878 -28.44 15.33 -25.65
C MET A 878 -27.68 14.34 -24.78
N GLY A 879 -28.38 13.55 -23.94
CA GLY A 879 -27.71 12.51 -23.14
C GLY A 879 -27.03 11.42 -23.98
N LEU A 880 -27.59 11.07 -25.15
CA LEU A 880 -26.92 10.17 -26.10
C LEU A 880 -25.71 10.82 -26.77
N LEU A 881 -25.80 12.12 -27.11
CA LEU A 881 -24.71 12.87 -27.71
C LEU A 881 -23.56 13.05 -26.71
N ASP A 882 -23.86 13.34 -25.44
CA ASP A 882 -22.86 13.44 -24.37
C ASP A 882 -22.15 12.09 -24.18
N ARG A 883 -22.90 10.98 -24.22
CA ARG A 883 -22.33 9.63 -24.16
C ARG A 883 -21.45 9.33 -25.37
N GLU A 884 -21.89 9.64 -26.58
CA GLU A 884 -21.09 9.44 -27.79
C GLU A 884 -19.84 10.32 -27.78
N THR A 885 -19.94 11.56 -27.33
CA THR A 885 -18.81 12.49 -27.20
C THR A 885 -17.78 11.95 -26.21
N ALA A 886 -18.23 11.49 -25.02
CA ALA A 886 -17.36 10.86 -24.04
C ALA A 886 -16.69 9.57 -24.56
N LEU A 887 -17.42 8.76 -25.35
CA LEU A 887 -16.83 7.57 -26.00
C LEU A 887 -15.80 7.94 -27.07
N VAL A 888 -16.05 9.00 -27.84
CA VAL A 888 -15.10 9.49 -28.85
C VAL A 888 -13.86 10.08 -28.20
N GLU A 889 -13.99 10.85 -27.13
CA GLU A 889 -12.86 11.38 -26.36
C GLU A 889 -12.05 10.24 -25.73
N ALA A 890 -12.69 9.28 -25.05
CA ALA A 890 -11.99 8.12 -24.49
C ALA A 890 -11.30 7.27 -25.56
N LEU A 891 -11.89 7.13 -26.75
CA LEU A 891 -11.25 6.46 -27.89
C LEU A 891 -10.09 7.28 -28.45
N GLN A 892 -10.23 8.60 -28.55
CA GLN A 892 -9.16 9.49 -28.99
C GLN A 892 -7.98 9.42 -28.02
N ASP A 893 -8.21 9.51 -26.71
CA ASP A 893 -7.19 9.36 -25.67
C ASP A 893 -6.51 8.00 -25.76
N ARG A 894 -7.28 6.93 -25.98
CA ARG A 894 -6.73 5.58 -26.17
C ARG A 894 -5.88 5.49 -27.44
N LEU A 895 -6.27 6.18 -28.52
CA LEU A 895 -5.55 6.19 -29.80
C LEU A 895 -4.29 7.06 -29.72
N GLU A 896 -4.34 8.17 -28.98
CA GLU A 896 -3.16 8.99 -28.66
C GLU A 896 -2.16 8.21 -27.83
N ARG A 897 -2.61 7.50 -26.77
CA ARG A 897 -1.78 6.58 -25.97
C ARG A 897 -1.14 5.47 -26.82
N LEU A 898 -1.84 4.96 -27.84
CA LEU A 898 -1.31 3.94 -28.76
C LEU A 898 -0.36 4.51 -29.82
N SER A 899 -0.49 5.79 -30.20
CA SER A 899 0.34 6.43 -31.23
C SER A 899 1.72 6.89 -30.73
N VAL A 900 1.88 6.97 -29.41
CA VAL A 900 3.13 7.38 -28.73
C VAL A 900 3.95 6.16 -28.26
N GLY A 901 3.49 4.93 -28.56
CA GLY A 901 4.23 3.69 -28.32
C GLY A 901 5.36 3.45 -29.31
#